data_AF-A0A925VD57-F1
#
_entry.id   AF-A0A925VD57-F1
#
_cell.length_a   1.000
_cell.length_b   1.000
_cell.length_c   1.000
_cell.angle_alpha   90.00
_cell.angle_beta   90.00
_cell.angle_gamma   90.00
#
_symmetry.space_group_name_H-M   'P 1'
#
loop_
_entity.id
_entity.type
_entity.pdbx_description
1 polymer ?
#
loop_
_entity_poly.entity_id
_entity_poly.type
_entity_poly.pdbx_seq_one_letter_code
_entity_poly.pdbx_strand_id
1 'polypeptide(L)'
;MTRLDLLLVALCSSSLLVLAACPTGETGQQTGSGSIGSGSGDATVSDSGGVDTTSGEGGLCLLHNCDSDADCNGCSEGRNSCYAEDKRCVACDPISGTGCEAGEECTEFGNCVPTGATCPADVGGECNVDEDCAACDPLHQVCDAGACVACRGDAVEACQSTEQCIDNGCVPKCPEACMTDGDCSACGEGTAQPATACHNHRCAECSETNPCPAGDSCSPEGVCSPVCGLPGMVAGTCDGDGDCVGCQGDNDACNAPINGGHGVCGPSASGCSDLGDGVAVLPEPFDAVTNLCSDDADCSGVGIEYNVGALLRDITGIGSIDDANIEYPMNACAAVTVGVGQTSVSCGVCVPCREDDDCMDIDIDMVADDALGPLGGVAAAILLDELFGPEDHLVHMFCQPVAGDYGVCVPCPTVLNDCAGGGGGGSGSCDHDVCTAGNALDPTCGDCAASVCQLDDFCCTHEWDDVCVGHVADTCAGGCDGGGAGCHDQCVAGEAMGDSCNACVSQICAEDPFCCQTEWDEVCVGHVATVCDGACAGSGCGHDECEQGGPLEDGCSDCATEVCAADAFCCMTDWDATCVGEADSICGICTAGGCAHDECQTGGPLDAGCSDCADAICGDDPFCCTDQWDSACVTQATDVAACGC
;
A
#
# COMPACT_ATOMS: atom_id res chain seq x y z
N MET A 1 -0.63 -8.54 66.89
CA MET A 1 -0.05 -9.71 67.59
C MET A 1 0.24 -10.78 66.55
N THR A 2 1.47 -11.29 66.45
CA THR A 2 1.91 -12.61 65.87
C THR A 2 1.24 -13.12 64.57
N ARG A 3 1.94 -13.54 63.49
CA ARG A 3 3.36 -13.89 63.24
C ARG A 3 3.58 -13.92 61.70
N LEU A 4 4.72 -13.45 61.16
CA LEU A 4 5.93 -14.20 60.76
C LEU A 4 5.73 -15.37 59.75
N ASP A 5 6.63 -15.68 58.80
CA ASP A 5 7.66 -14.91 58.03
C ASP A 5 8.54 -15.86 57.16
N LEU A 6 9.28 -15.28 56.20
CA LEU A 6 10.61 -15.66 55.65
C LEU A 6 10.85 -16.91 54.75
N LEU A 7 11.27 -16.60 53.50
CA LEU A 7 12.54 -16.92 52.80
C LEU A 7 13.23 -18.32 52.93
N LEU A 8 13.81 -18.83 51.82
CA LEU A 8 15.25 -18.65 51.49
C LEU A 8 15.67 -19.09 50.06
N VAL A 9 16.79 -18.54 49.58
CA VAL A 9 17.50 -18.71 48.28
C VAL A 9 18.53 -19.85 48.29
N ALA A 10 18.84 -20.49 47.14
CA ALA A 10 20.17 -21.06 46.82
C ALA A 10 20.38 -21.43 45.32
N LEU A 11 21.61 -21.24 44.81
CA LEU A 11 22.08 -21.55 43.43
C LEU A 11 22.77 -22.94 43.31
N CYS A 12 22.89 -23.51 42.09
CA CYS A 12 24.17 -24.05 41.52
C CYS A 12 24.05 -24.91 40.22
N SER A 13 24.72 -24.45 39.16
CA SER A 13 25.76 -25.13 38.32
C SER A 13 25.57 -26.51 37.63
N SER A 14 25.56 -26.46 36.29
CA SER A 14 26.48 -27.12 35.31
C SER A 14 26.68 -28.67 35.22
N SER A 15 26.30 -29.21 34.04
CA SER A 15 27.03 -30.16 33.15
C SER A 15 27.34 -31.62 33.58
N LEU A 16 26.78 -32.63 32.86
CA LEU A 16 27.50 -33.61 32.00
C LEU A 16 26.62 -34.69 31.29
N LEU A 17 26.84 -34.87 29.99
CA LEU A 17 26.93 -36.11 29.16
C LEU A 17 26.17 -37.44 29.49
N VAL A 18 25.52 -38.01 28.43
CA VAL A 18 25.60 -39.40 27.87
C VAL A 18 24.24 -40.03 27.44
N LEU A 19 24.27 -40.70 26.28
CA LEU A 19 23.22 -41.48 25.61
C LEU A 19 22.66 -42.65 26.46
N ALA A 20 21.38 -43.04 26.24
CA ALA A 20 21.03 -44.25 25.46
C ALA A 20 19.62 -44.83 25.72
N ALA A 21 18.98 -45.25 24.61
CA ALA A 21 18.08 -46.41 24.43
C ALA A 21 16.75 -46.54 25.22
N CYS A 22 15.68 -46.85 24.45
CA CYS A 22 14.36 -47.25 24.92
C CYS A 22 14.32 -48.68 25.52
N PRO A 23 13.34 -48.98 26.39
CA PRO A 23 12.78 -50.32 26.55
C PRO A 23 11.49 -50.54 25.71
N THR A 24 11.14 -51.80 25.50
CA THR A 24 10.21 -52.31 24.47
C THR A 24 8.95 -53.01 25.00
N GLY A 25 7.91 -53.12 24.14
CA GLY A 25 6.84 -54.16 24.19
C GLY A 25 5.50 -53.69 24.79
N GLU A 26 4.32 -54.23 24.45
CA GLU A 26 3.81 -55.25 23.50
C GLU A 26 2.26 -55.01 23.35
N THR A 27 1.43 -55.53 22.43
CA THR A 27 1.51 -56.57 21.36
C THR A 27 0.38 -56.36 20.31
N GLY A 28 0.47 -56.97 19.11
CA GLY A 28 -0.66 -57.16 18.18
C GLY A 28 -0.42 -56.65 16.73
N GLN A 29 0.14 -57.42 15.78
CA GLN A 29 -0.47 -58.55 15.04
C GLN A 29 -1.56 -58.05 14.03
N GLN A 30 -1.50 -58.27 12.69
CA GLN A 30 -0.75 -59.24 11.87
C GLN A 30 -0.60 -58.77 10.39
N THR A 31 0.51 -59.17 9.72
CA THR A 31 0.70 -59.51 8.27
C THR A 31 -0.27 -58.94 7.20
N GLY A 32 0.13 -58.40 6.04
CA GLY A 32 1.35 -58.51 5.21
C GLY A 32 0.89 -58.46 3.72
N SER A 33 1.68 -58.21 2.67
CA SER A 33 3.13 -57.98 2.52
C SER A 33 3.36 -57.03 1.33
N GLY A 34 4.29 -56.08 1.42
CA GLY A 34 4.74 -55.24 0.29
C GLY A 34 6.20 -55.53 -0.04
N SER A 35 6.50 -55.86 -1.28
CA SER A 35 7.88 -56.13 -1.75
C SER A 35 8.48 -54.87 -2.38
N ILE A 36 9.76 -54.62 -2.11
CA ILE A 36 10.50 -53.42 -2.55
C ILE A 36 11.02 -53.63 -3.98
N GLY A 37 10.96 -52.60 -4.83
CA GLY A 37 11.57 -52.60 -6.17
C GLY A 37 11.69 -51.17 -6.74
N SER A 38 12.91 -50.67 -6.85
CA SER A 38 13.27 -49.30 -7.24
C SER A 38 12.93 -48.92 -8.70
N GLY A 39 12.70 -47.62 -8.93
CA GLY A 39 12.63 -46.99 -10.26
C GLY A 39 12.90 -45.49 -10.17
N SER A 40 13.66 -44.94 -11.11
CA SER A 40 14.12 -43.54 -11.11
C SER A 40 12.98 -42.53 -11.32
N GLY A 41 13.07 -41.36 -10.70
CA GLY A 41 12.20 -40.23 -11.00
C GLY A 41 12.66 -39.48 -12.26
N ASP A 42 11.71 -39.24 -13.15
CA ASP A 42 11.77 -38.22 -14.21
C ASP A 42 10.45 -37.43 -14.13
N ALA A 43 10.48 -36.15 -14.45
CA ALA A 43 9.44 -35.21 -14.01
C ALA A 43 8.18 -35.26 -14.90
N THR A 44 7.02 -35.46 -14.27
CA THR A 44 5.71 -35.22 -14.89
C THR A 44 4.93 -34.22 -14.04
N VAL A 45 4.64 -33.06 -14.62
CA VAL A 45 3.67 -32.10 -14.07
C VAL A 45 2.29 -32.77 -14.09
N SER A 46 1.65 -32.88 -12.93
CA SER A 46 0.26 -33.33 -12.81
C SER A 46 -0.62 -32.11 -12.58
N ASP A 47 -1.11 -31.51 -13.66
CA ASP A 47 -2.25 -30.61 -13.55
C ASP A 47 -3.48 -31.40 -13.09
N SER A 48 -4.27 -30.79 -12.21
CA SER A 48 -5.30 -31.45 -11.41
C SER A 48 -6.64 -30.72 -11.53
N GLY A 49 -7.04 -30.41 -12.77
CA GLY A 49 -8.37 -29.90 -13.12
C GLY A 49 -9.47 -30.97 -12.96
N GLY A 50 -10.11 -31.02 -11.79
CA GLY A 50 -11.27 -31.89 -11.57
C GLY A 50 -12.55 -31.34 -12.20
N VAL A 51 -13.00 -31.91 -13.31
CA VAL A 51 -14.32 -31.63 -13.90
C VAL A 51 -15.40 -32.48 -13.21
N ASP A 52 -16.45 -31.82 -12.72
CA ASP A 52 -17.61 -32.46 -12.09
C ASP A 52 -18.45 -33.24 -13.11
N THR A 53 -18.44 -34.57 -13.00
CA THR A 53 -19.24 -35.45 -13.86
C THR A 53 -20.60 -35.76 -13.25
N THR A 54 -21.57 -34.85 -13.41
CA THR A 54 -22.98 -35.11 -13.08
C THR A 54 -23.95 -34.77 -14.21
N SER A 55 -23.98 -35.59 -15.28
CA SER A 55 -25.20 -36.10 -15.97
C SER A 55 -24.93 -36.61 -17.41
N GLY A 56 -25.53 -37.75 -17.78
CA GLY A 56 -25.79 -38.14 -19.18
C GLY A 56 -25.00 -39.35 -19.70
N GLU A 57 -25.71 -40.32 -20.28
CA GLU A 57 -25.13 -41.49 -20.98
C GLU A 57 -24.69 -41.16 -22.42
N GLY A 58 -23.96 -40.05 -22.60
CA GLY A 58 -23.37 -39.65 -23.88
C GLY A 58 -21.85 -39.61 -23.78
N GLY A 59 -21.15 -40.35 -24.64
CA GLY A 59 -19.70 -40.19 -24.79
C GLY A 59 -19.34 -38.83 -25.38
N LEU A 60 -18.07 -38.46 -25.32
CA LEU A 60 -17.54 -37.36 -26.14
C LEU A 60 -17.61 -37.77 -27.63
N CYS A 61 -17.89 -36.82 -28.51
CA CYS A 61 -17.82 -37.00 -29.96
C CYS A 61 -16.93 -35.90 -30.57
N LEU A 62 -15.70 -36.24 -30.96
CA LEU A 62 -14.79 -35.38 -31.70
C LEU A 62 -14.89 -35.66 -33.21
N LEU A 63 -16.07 -35.38 -33.77
CA LEU A 63 -16.51 -35.83 -35.09
C LEU A 63 -15.47 -35.66 -36.22
N HIS A 64 -14.80 -34.50 -36.28
CA HIS A 64 -13.75 -34.21 -37.28
C HIS A 64 -12.38 -33.87 -36.66
N ASN A 65 -12.09 -34.32 -35.42
CA ASN A 65 -10.75 -34.19 -34.84
C ASN A 65 -10.43 -35.30 -33.81
N CYS A 66 -10.78 -36.55 -34.14
CA CYS A 66 -10.44 -37.70 -33.31
C CYS A 66 -8.94 -38.05 -33.44
N ASP A 67 -8.37 -38.63 -32.37
CA ASP A 67 -7.04 -39.27 -32.38
C ASP A 67 -7.14 -40.78 -32.12
N SER A 68 -8.29 -41.24 -31.62
CA SER A 68 -8.57 -42.64 -31.30
C SER A 68 -10.07 -42.96 -31.36
N ASP A 69 -10.42 -44.25 -31.47
CA ASP A 69 -11.81 -44.71 -31.40
C ASP A 69 -12.53 -44.26 -30.10
N ALA A 70 -11.77 -43.97 -29.04
CA ALA A 70 -12.31 -43.50 -27.76
C ALA A 70 -13.06 -42.17 -27.91
N ASP A 71 -12.58 -41.31 -28.80
CA ASP A 71 -13.08 -39.95 -29.06
C ASP A 71 -14.37 -39.94 -29.90
N CYS A 72 -14.73 -41.10 -30.45
CA CYS A 72 -15.86 -41.31 -31.34
C CYS A 72 -17.06 -42.01 -30.67
N ASN A 73 -16.91 -42.51 -29.43
CA ASN A 73 -17.94 -43.29 -28.73
C ASN A 73 -19.28 -42.55 -28.49
N GLY A 74 -19.27 -41.21 -28.53
CA GLY A 74 -20.48 -40.39 -28.41
C GLY A 74 -21.16 -40.05 -29.73
N CYS A 75 -20.58 -40.42 -30.86
CA CYS A 75 -21.03 -39.93 -32.16
C CYS A 75 -22.30 -40.65 -32.65
N SER A 76 -23.19 -39.88 -33.27
CA SER A 76 -24.41 -40.39 -33.91
C SER A 76 -24.11 -41.27 -35.13
N GLU A 77 -25.13 -41.99 -35.59
CA GLU A 77 -25.10 -42.74 -36.87
C GLU A 77 -24.02 -43.84 -36.95
N GLY A 78 -23.60 -44.35 -35.79
CA GLY A 78 -22.65 -45.46 -35.71
C GLY A 78 -21.19 -45.06 -35.95
N ARG A 79 -20.86 -43.76 -36.05
CA ARG A 79 -19.52 -43.21 -36.28
C ARG A 79 -18.59 -43.40 -35.08
N ASN A 80 -18.35 -44.63 -34.65
CA ASN A 80 -17.65 -44.98 -33.41
C ASN A 80 -16.17 -45.34 -33.60
N SER A 81 -15.63 -45.25 -34.82
CA SER A 81 -14.22 -45.58 -35.13
C SER A 81 -13.49 -44.35 -35.67
N CYS A 82 -12.23 -44.14 -35.29
CA CYS A 82 -11.45 -42.99 -35.75
C CYS A 82 -10.64 -43.33 -37.00
N TYR A 83 -10.93 -42.66 -38.12
CA TYR A 83 -10.10 -42.67 -39.31
C TYR A 83 -8.93 -41.68 -39.14
N ALA A 84 -7.86 -42.16 -38.50
CA ALA A 84 -6.73 -41.36 -38.04
C ALA A 84 -5.95 -40.60 -39.14
N GLU A 85 -6.09 -40.94 -40.42
CA GLU A 85 -5.48 -40.19 -41.52
C GLU A 85 -6.17 -38.83 -41.75
N ASP A 86 -7.51 -38.78 -41.66
CA ASP A 86 -8.31 -37.56 -41.76
C ASP A 86 -8.74 -37.00 -40.39
N LYS A 87 -8.38 -37.66 -39.28
CA LYS A 87 -8.85 -37.37 -37.90
C LYS A 87 -10.37 -37.33 -37.78
N ARG A 88 -11.10 -38.17 -38.53
CA ARG A 88 -12.57 -38.17 -38.60
C ARG A 88 -13.18 -39.43 -38.00
N CYS A 89 -14.26 -39.28 -37.24
CA CYS A 89 -15.08 -40.39 -36.78
C CYS A 89 -15.93 -40.97 -37.93
N VAL A 90 -15.78 -42.25 -38.20
CA VAL A 90 -16.41 -42.98 -39.32
C VAL A 90 -17.23 -44.18 -38.83
N ALA A 91 -18.28 -44.52 -39.57
CA ALA A 91 -19.13 -45.69 -39.34
C ALA A 91 -18.58 -46.96 -40.02
N CYS A 92 -17.72 -46.78 -41.03
CA CYS A 92 -17.08 -47.86 -41.77
C CYS A 92 -15.67 -47.47 -42.25
N ASP A 93 -14.84 -48.46 -42.54
CA ASP A 93 -13.48 -48.28 -43.07
C ASP A 93 -13.55 -47.86 -44.55
N PRO A 94 -13.12 -46.63 -44.92
CA PRO A 94 -13.21 -46.13 -46.30
C PRO A 94 -12.28 -46.85 -47.28
N ILE A 95 -11.20 -47.49 -46.80
CA ILE A 95 -10.22 -48.20 -47.64
C ILE A 95 -10.71 -49.61 -47.94
N SER A 96 -11.17 -50.35 -46.91
CA SER A 96 -11.62 -51.74 -47.10
C SER A 96 -13.09 -51.86 -47.52
N GLY A 97 -13.89 -50.80 -47.34
CA GLY A 97 -15.32 -50.79 -47.59
C GLY A 97 -16.11 -51.66 -46.61
N THR A 98 -15.55 -51.96 -45.43
CA THR A 98 -16.17 -52.83 -44.42
C THR A 98 -16.65 -52.05 -43.20
N GLY A 99 -17.78 -52.46 -42.63
CA GLY A 99 -18.38 -51.84 -41.44
C GLY A 99 -19.90 -51.75 -41.48
N CYS A 100 -20.47 -51.51 -42.66
CA CYS A 100 -21.92 -51.28 -42.86
C CYS A 100 -22.78 -52.55 -42.81
N GLU A 101 -24.10 -52.36 -42.65
CA GLU A 101 -25.06 -53.46 -42.60
C GLU A 101 -25.42 -54.02 -43.98
N ALA A 102 -26.16 -55.14 -44.00
CA ALA A 102 -26.50 -55.86 -45.22
C ALA A 102 -27.55 -55.10 -46.07
N GLY A 103 -27.07 -54.34 -47.06
CA GLY A 103 -27.88 -53.50 -47.94
C GLY A 103 -27.26 -52.12 -48.19
N GLU A 104 -26.22 -51.79 -47.42
CA GLU A 104 -25.48 -50.54 -47.46
C GLU A 104 -24.11 -50.74 -48.10
N GLU A 105 -23.53 -49.63 -48.56
CA GLU A 105 -22.12 -49.53 -48.97
C GLU A 105 -21.43 -48.39 -48.21
N CYS A 106 -20.13 -48.55 -47.98
CA CYS A 106 -19.32 -47.53 -47.34
C CYS A 106 -18.92 -46.47 -48.36
N THR A 107 -19.18 -45.20 -48.06
CA THR A 107 -18.68 -44.06 -48.85
C THR A 107 -17.18 -43.87 -48.68
N GLU A 108 -16.53 -43.14 -49.58
CA GLU A 108 -15.12 -42.74 -49.43
C GLU A 108 -14.87 -41.85 -48.20
N PHE A 109 -15.94 -41.30 -47.59
CA PHE A 109 -15.88 -40.50 -46.38
C PHE A 109 -16.08 -41.32 -45.09
N GLY A 110 -16.49 -42.59 -45.19
CA GLY A 110 -16.70 -43.48 -44.04
C GLY A 110 -18.12 -43.48 -43.46
N ASN A 111 -19.11 -42.96 -44.20
CA ASN A 111 -20.53 -43.11 -43.89
C ASN A 111 -21.11 -44.37 -44.56
N CYS A 112 -22.07 -45.03 -43.89
CA CYS A 112 -22.84 -46.13 -44.44
C CYS A 112 -24.11 -45.61 -45.12
N VAL A 113 -24.29 -45.92 -46.40
CA VAL A 113 -25.41 -45.42 -47.21
C VAL A 113 -26.08 -46.54 -48.00
N PRO A 114 -27.37 -46.42 -48.38
CA PRO A 114 -28.04 -47.43 -49.22
C PRO A 114 -27.29 -47.67 -50.53
N THR A 115 -27.17 -48.95 -50.95
CA THR A 115 -26.45 -49.32 -52.18
C THR A 115 -26.97 -48.55 -53.41
N GLY A 116 -26.09 -47.81 -54.08
CA GLY A 116 -26.37 -46.98 -55.25
C GLY A 116 -26.66 -45.51 -54.93
N ALA A 117 -26.52 -45.06 -53.68
CA ALA A 117 -26.53 -43.65 -53.34
C ALA A 117 -25.27 -42.94 -53.87
N THR A 118 -25.42 -41.72 -54.37
CA THR A 118 -24.32 -40.96 -54.98
C THR A 118 -24.41 -39.50 -54.61
N CYS A 119 -23.34 -38.91 -54.08
CA CYS A 119 -23.24 -37.46 -53.99
C CYS A 119 -22.93 -36.84 -55.37
N PRO A 120 -23.63 -35.77 -55.78
CA PRO A 120 -23.14 -34.88 -56.82
C PRO A 120 -21.91 -34.13 -56.29
N ALA A 121 -20.71 -34.54 -56.71
CA ALA A 121 -19.43 -33.97 -56.23
C ALA A 121 -19.15 -32.50 -56.65
N ASP A 122 -20.13 -31.83 -57.25
CA ASP A 122 -20.13 -30.40 -57.50
C ASP A 122 -20.94 -29.73 -56.37
N VAL A 123 -20.30 -28.84 -55.59
CA VAL A 123 -20.93 -28.02 -54.53
C VAL A 123 -22.28 -27.46 -54.97
N GLY A 124 -23.37 -27.97 -54.37
CA GLY A 124 -24.74 -27.70 -54.78
C GLY A 124 -25.46 -28.87 -55.48
N GLY A 125 -25.28 -30.11 -55.00
CA GLY A 125 -26.09 -31.25 -55.44
C GLY A 125 -27.58 -31.07 -55.12
N GLU A 126 -28.47 -31.38 -56.08
CA GLU A 126 -29.93 -31.26 -55.90
C GLU A 126 -30.46 -32.25 -54.86
N CYS A 127 -30.95 -31.72 -53.74
CA CYS A 127 -31.58 -32.47 -52.65
C CYS A 127 -33.03 -32.00 -52.41
N ASN A 128 -33.85 -32.84 -51.77
CA ASN A 128 -35.20 -32.51 -51.32
C ASN A 128 -35.39 -32.78 -49.82
N VAL A 129 -34.63 -33.74 -49.29
CA VAL A 129 -34.55 -34.12 -47.88
C VAL A 129 -33.10 -34.37 -47.49
N ASP A 130 -32.80 -34.37 -46.20
CA ASP A 130 -31.44 -34.48 -45.69
C ASP A 130 -30.83 -35.88 -46.05
N GLU A 131 -31.65 -36.93 -46.18
CA GLU A 131 -31.19 -38.26 -46.64
C GLU A 131 -30.67 -38.30 -48.09
N ASP A 132 -31.05 -37.34 -48.95
CA ASP A 132 -30.48 -37.23 -50.31
C ASP A 132 -28.98 -36.85 -50.26
N CYS A 133 -28.53 -36.26 -49.15
CA CYS A 133 -27.17 -35.79 -48.92
C CYS A 133 -26.27 -36.79 -48.17
N ALA A 134 -26.80 -37.91 -47.67
CA ALA A 134 -26.06 -38.87 -46.85
C ALA A 134 -24.79 -39.46 -47.52
N ALA A 135 -24.75 -39.50 -48.85
CA ALA A 135 -23.62 -39.98 -49.63
C ALA A 135 -22.52 -38.93 -49.89
N CYS A 136 -22.74 -37.67 -49.49
CA CYS A 136 -21.79 -36.58 -49.65
C CYS A 136 -20.70 -36.59 -48.58
N ASP A 137 -19.79 -35.62 -48.68
CA ASP A 137 -18.78 -35.43 -47.64
C ASP A 137 -19.42 -34.99 -46.30
N PRO A 138 -18.70 -35.13 -45.18
CA PRO A 138 -19.25 -34.95 -43.85
C PRO A 138 -19.78 -33.54 -43.55
N LEU A 139 -19.39 -32.51 -44.31
CA LEU A 139 -19.86 -31.14 -44.17
C LEU A 139 -20.92 -30.78 -45.24
N HIS A 140 -21.53 -31.77 -45.89
CA HIS A 140 -22.64 -31.58 -46.83
C HIS A 140 -23.71 -32.66 -46.62
N GLN A 141 -24.15 -32.90 -45.39
CA GLN A 141 -25.14 -33.93 -45.03
C GLN A 141 -26.58 -33.39 -44.85
N VAL A 142 -26.77 -32.07 -44.78
CA VAL A 142 -28.08 -31.43 -44.56
C VAL A 142 -28.57 -30.78 -45.85
N CYS A 143 -29.86 -30.85 -46.18
CA CYS A 143 -30.41 -30.27 -47.39
C CYS A 143 -31.00 -28.86 -47.14
N ASP A 144 -30.39 -27.78 -47.61
CA ASP A 144 -31.01 -26.45 -47.58
C ASP A 144 -31.22 -25.85 -48.97
N ALA A 145 -32.41 -25.30 -49.20
CA ALA A 145 -32.82 -24.64 -50.45
C ALA A 145 -32.56 -25.45 -51.75
N GLY A 146 -32.39 -26.77 -51.67
CA GLY A 146 -32.06 -27.65 -52.80
C GLY A 146 -30.57 -27.88 -53.03
N ALA A 147 -29.71 -27.51 -52.07
CA ALA A 147 -28.29 -27.84 -52.03
C ALA A 147 -27.96 -28.59 -50.74
N CYS A 148 -27.11 -29.62 -50.83
CA CYS A 148 -26.47 -30.18 -49.64
C CYS A 148 -25.51 -29.16 -49.01
N VAL A 149 -25.55 -29.02 -47.68
CA VAL A 149 -24.84 -28.05 -46.84
C VAL A 149 -24.46 -28.66 -45.49
N ALA A 150 -23.65 -27.96 -44.70
CA ALA A 150 -23.13 -28.49 -43.43
C ALA A 150 -24.18 -28.50 -42.33
N CYS A 151 -25.08 -27.53 -42.33
CA CYS A 151 -26.09 -27.35 -41.29
C CYS A 151 -27.25 -26.48 -41.79
N ARG A 152 -28.37 -26.51 -41.06
CA ARG A 152 -29.54 -25.66 -41.32
C ARG A 152 -30.34 -25.44 -40.04
N GLY A 153 -30.15 -24.27 -39.41
CA GLY A 153 -30.85 -23.94 -38.17
C GLY A 153 -30.37 -24.81 -37.00
N ASP A 154 -31.27 -25.64 -36.46
CA ASP A 154 -30.99 -26.63 -35.40
C ASP A 154 -30.50 -27.99 -35.93
N ALA A 155 -30.55 -28.23 -37.24
CA ALA A 155 -29.90 -29.38 -37.88
C ALA A 155 -28.38 -29.13 -37.95
N VAL A 156 -27.65 -29.69 -36.98
CA VAL A 156 -26.20 -29.52 -36.75
C VAL A 156 -25.46 -30.86 -36.59
N GLU A 157 -26.07 -31.96 -37.01
CA GLU A 157 -25.56 -33.33 -36.85
C GLU A 157 -24.22 -33.59 -37.58
N ALA A 158 -23.92 -32.77 -38.60
CA ALA A 158 -22.65 -32.75 -39.33
C ALA A 158 -21.61 -31.77 -38.74
N CYS A 159 -22.00 -30.90 -37.80
CA CYS A 159 -21.09 -30.03 -37.07
C CYS A 159 -20.51 -30.75 -35.84
N GLN A 160 -19.35 -30.30 -35.37
CA GLN A 160 -18.85 -30.70 -34.06
C GLN A 160 -19.71 -30.08 -32.93
N SER A 161 -19.65 -30.68 -31.74
CA SER A 161 -20.26 -30.11 -30.52
C SER A 161 -19.72 -28.73 -30.13
N THR A 162 -18.51 -28.40 -30.61
CA THR A 162 -17.79 -27.13 -30.49
C THR A 162 -18.15 -26.11 -31.58
N GLU A 163 -19.00 -26.47 -32.55
CA GLU A 163 -19.38 -25.64 -33.69
C GLU A 163 -20.86 -25.22 -33.62
N GLN A 164 -21.20 -24.17 -34.35
CA GLN A 164 -22.54 -23.62 -34.52
C GLN A 164 -22.85 -23.41 -36.00
N CYS A 165 -24.13 -23.36 -36.36
CA CYS A 165 -24.56 -23.13 -37.73
C CYS A 165 -24.66 -21.64 -38.05
N ILE A 166 -23.81 -21.15 -38.96
CA ILE A 166 -23.90 -19.78 -39.52
C ILE A 166 -23.81 -19.87 -41.05
N ASP A 167 -24.77 -19.25 -41.74
CA ASP A 167 -24.86 -19.20 -43.21
C ASP A 167 -24.69 -20.59 -43.89
N ASN A 168 -25.34 -21.61 -43.31
CA ASN A 168 -25.30 -23.03 -43.70
C ASN A 168 -23.92 -23.72 -43.59
N GLY A 169 -22.93 -23.07 -42.97
CA GLY A 169 -21.64 -23.65 -42.60
C GLY A 169 -21.54 -23.94 -41.11
N CYS A 170 -20.85 -25.03 -40.75
CA CYS A 170 -20.36 -25.24 -39.40
C CYS A 170 -19.19 -24.29 -39.15
N VAL A 171 -19.32 -23.41 -38.16
CA VAL A 171 -18.24 -22.51 -37.73
C VAL A 171 -17.97 -22.73 -36.23
N PRO A 172 -16.72 -22.56 -35.76
CA PRO A 172 -16.43 -22.65 -34.32
C PRO A 172 -17.35 -21.72 -33.50
N LYS A 173 -17.87 -22.23 -32.37
CA LYS A 173 -18.57 -21.40 -31.37
C LYS A 173 -17.66 -20.32 -30.78
N CYS A 174 -16.35 -20.59 -30.77
CA CYS A 174 -15.34 -19.61 -30.42
C CYS A 174 -14.34 -19.47 -31.58
N PRO A 175 -14.35 -18.35 -32.32
CA PRO A 175 -13.45 -18.15 -33.45
C PRO A 175 -12.03 -17.79 -33.00
N GLU A 176 -11.03 -18.09 -33.83
CA GLU A 176 -9.62 -17.73 -33.57
C GLU A 176 -9.38 -16.21 -33.54
N ALA A 177 -10.26 -15.44 -34.21
CA ALA A 177 -10.24 -13.99 -34.21
C ALA A 177 -11.66 -13.40 -34.21
N CYS A 178 -11.81 -12.22 -33.59
CA CYS A 178 -13.06 -11.48 -33.50
C CYS A 178 -12.92 -10.03 -33.98
N MET A 179 -14.06 -9.38 -34.24
CA MET A 179 -14.17 -7.96 -34.59
C MET A 179 -15.11 -7.20 -33.65
N THR A 180 -16.02 -7.91 -32.98
CA THR A 180 -16.99 -7.39 -31.99
C THR A 180 -17.23 -8.41 -30.89
N ASP A 181 -17.66 -7.98 -29.70
CA ASP A 181 -18.01 -8.91 -28.59
C ASP A 181 -19.05 -9.97 -29.02
N GLY A 182 -19.93 -9.61 -29.95
CA GLY A 182 -20.94 -10.53 -30.51
C GLY A 182 -20.35 -11.75 -31.24
N ASP A 183 -19.13 -11.67 -31.76
CA ASP A 183 -18.44 -12.81 -32.38
C ASP A 183 -17.99 -13.85 -31.34
N CYS A 184 -17.89 -13.43 -30.07
CA CYS A 184 -17.43 -14.23 -28.94
C CYS A 184 -18.59 -14.75 -28.06
N SER A 185 -19.85 -14.49 -28.41
CA SER A 185 -20.99 -14.75 -27.51
C SER A 185 -21.20 -16.22 -27.10
N ALA A 186 -20.60 -17.17 -27.82
CA ALA A 186 -20.63 -18.61 -27.52
C ALA A 186 -19.26 -19.17 -27.04
N CYS A 187 -18.26 -18.30 -26.81
CA CYS A 187 -16.98 -18.67 -26.21
C CYS A 187 -17.11 -18.91 -24.71
N GLY A 188 -16.70 -20.10 -24.24
CA GLY A 188 -16.69 -20.43 -22.81
C GLY A 188 -18.07 -20.55 -22.16
N GLU A 189 -19.14 -20.68 -22.95
CA GLU A 189 -20.50 -20.87 -22.44
C GLU A 189 -20.56 -22.08 -21.47
N GLY A 190 -21.01 -21.84 -20.24
CA GLY A 190 -21.07 -22.87 -19.19
C GLY A 190 -19.75 -23.19 -18.48
N THR A 191 -18.68 -22.42 -18.73
CA THR A 191 -17.40 -22.54 -18.01
C THR A 191 -17.25 -21.47 -16.93
N ALA A 192 -16.26 -21.62 -16.05
CA ALA A 192 -15.95 -20.63 -15.00
C ALA A 192 -15.26 -19.35 -15.55
N GLN A 193 -14.82 -19.37 -16.81
CA GLN A 193 -14.07 -18.29 -17.47
C GLN A 193 -14.68 -18.01 -18.87
N PRO A 194 -15.84 -17.33 -18.93
CA PRO A 194 -16.57 -17.11 -20.18
C PRO A 194 -15.89 -16.02 -21.02
N ALA A 195 -15.18 -16.43 -22.07
CA ALA A 195 -14.44 -15.53 -22.96
C ALA A 195 -15.34 -14.79 -23.97
N THR A 196 -16.38 -14.10 -23.48
CA THR A 196 -17.49 -13.53 -24.29
C THR A 196 -17.26 -12.11 -24.83
N ALA A 197 -16.11 -11.50 -24.54
CA ALA A 197 -15.72 -10.17 -25.03
C ALA A 197 -14.69 -10.28 -26.18
N CYS A 198 -14.62 -9.28 -27.05
CA CYS A 198 -13.61 -9.20 -28.11
C CYS A 198 -12.52 -8.19 -27.73
N HIS A 199 -11.36 -8.71 -27.33
CA HIS A 199 -10.22 -7.93 -26.87
C HIS A 199 -9.00 -8.17 -27.75
N ASN A 200 -8.41 -7.10 -28.30
CA ASN A 200 -7.27 -7.19 -29.22
C ASN A 200 -7.45 -8.24 -30.35
N HIS A 201 -8.65 -8.27 -30.94
CA HIS A 201 -9.09 -9.25 -31.96
C HIS A 201 -9.11 -10.72 -31.51
N ARG A 202 -9.17 -11.00 -30.20
CA ARG A 202 -9.30 -12.35 -29.64
C ARG A 202 -10.46 -12.38 -28.65
N CYS A 203 -11.11 -13.54 -28.53
CA CYS A 203 -12.16 -13.71 -27.54
C CYS A 203 -11.54 -13.86 -26.14
N ALA A 204 -12.03 -13.07 -25.19
CA ALA A 204 -11.48 -12.87 -23.86
C ALA A 204 -12.60 -12.60 -22.85
N GLU A 205 -12.32 -12.56 -21.55
CA GLU A 205 -13.34 -12.38 -20.50
C GLU A 205 -13.91 -10.95 -20.49
N CYS A 206 -13.11 -9.97 -20.91
CA CYS A 206 -13.45 -8.55 -20.88
C CYS A 206 -12.90 -7.77 -22.10
N SER A 207 -13.52 -6.63 -22.39
CA SER A 207 -13.10 -5.64 -23.41
C SER A 207 -13.52 -4.23 -22.97
N GLU A 208 -13.16 -3.20 -23.74
CA GLU A 208 -13.63 -1.82 -23.50
C GLU A 208 -15.16 -1.69 -23.50
N THR A 209 -15.87 -2.56 -24.23
CA THR A 209 -17.33 -2.56 -24.35
C THR A 209 -18.03 -3.61 -23.49
N ASN A 210 -17.29 -4.56 -22.92
CA ASN A 210 -17.78 -5.59 -22.01
C ASN A 210 -16.84 -5.67 -20.77
N PRO A 211 -17.04 -4.81 -19.75
CA PRO A 211 -16.16 -4.74 -18.59
C PRO A 211 -16.31 -5.95 -17.67
N CYS A 212 -15.30 -6.18 -16.83
CA CYS A 212 -15.33 -7.22 -15.79
C CYS A 212 -16.44 -7.01 -14.75
N PRO A 213 -16.78 -8.05 -13.96
CA PRO A 213 -17.61 -7.92 -12.77
C PRO A 213 -17.08 -6.86 -11.78
N ALA A 214 -17.96 -6.36 -10.91
CA ALA A 214 -17.54 -5.43 -9.87
C ALA A 214 -16.53 -6.08 -8.90
N GLY A 215 -15.41 -5.40 -8.65
CA GLY A 215 -14.26 -5.92 -7.90
C GLY A 215 -13.13 -6.47 -8.77
N ASP A 216 -13.35 -6.66 -10.08
CA ASP A 216 -12.34 -7.19 -11.01
C ASP A 216 -11.85 -6.11 -11.99
N SER A 217 -10.61 -6.24 -12.46
CA SER A 217 -10.04 -5.42 -13.54
C SER A 217 -9.70 -6.27 -14.76
N CYS A 218 -9.78 -5.66 -15.94
CA CYS A 218 -9.43 -6.30 -17.20
C CYS A 218 -7.92 -6.18 -17.44
N SER A 219 -7.22 -7.31 -17.51
CA SER A 219 -5.78 -7.34 -17.83
C SER A 219 -5.52 -6.91 -19.29
N PRO A 220 -4.28 -6.54 -19.66
CA PRO A 220 -3.91 -6.29 -21.06
C PRO A 220 -4.20 -7.47 -22.01
N GLU A 221 -4.24 -8.69 -21.49
CA GLU A 221 -4.58 -9.94 -22.18
C GLU A 221 -6.09 -10.20 -22.27
N GLY A 222 -6.93 -9.41 -21.57
CA GLY A 222 -8.39 -9.54 -21.56
C GLY A 222 -8.92 -10.54 -20.54
N VAL A 223 -8.16 -10.82 -19.47
CA VAL A 223 -8.58 -11.68 -18.36
C VAL A 223 -9.08 -10.81 -17.20
N CYS A 224 -10.21 -11.16 -16.61
CA CYS A 224 -10.69 -10.53 -15.39
C CYS A 224 -9.88 -11.06 -14.21
N SER A 225 -9.25 -10.17 -13.47
CA SER A 225 -8.54 -10.51 -12.23
C SER A 225 -9.06 -9.66 -11.09
N PRO A 226 -9.30 -10.25 -9.91
CA PRO A 226 -9.74 -9.51 -8.74
C PRO A 226 -8.75 -8.41 -8.39
N VAL A 227 -9.27 -7.19 -8.23
CA VAL A 227 -8.55 -6.07 -7.67
C VAL A 227 -8.73 -6.13 -6.18
N CYS A 228 -7.62 -6.11 -5.44
CA CYS A 228 -7.66 -5.74 -4.05
C CYS A 228 -7.66 -4.20 -4.01
N GLY A 229 -8.80 -3.57 -3.72
CA GLY A 229 -8.96 -2.12 -3.64
C GLY A 229 -9.45 -1.41 -4.92
N LEU A 230 -9.45 -0.08 -4.86
CA LEU A 230 -9.94 0.85 -5.87
C LEU A 230 -9.09 0.80 -7.15
N PRO A 231 -9.70 0.72 -8.35
CA PRO A 231 -8.97 0.70 -9.61
C PRO A 231 -8.11 1.96 -9.81
N GLY A 232 -6.82 1.77 -10.10
CA GLY A 232 -5.86 2.85 -10.37
C GLY A 232 -5.20 3.47 -9.14
N MET A 233 -5.53 3.00 -7.93
CA MET A 233 -4.84 3.35 -6.69
C MET A 233 -3.79 2.29 -6.32
N VAL A 234 -3.12 2.49 -5.18
CA VAL A 234 -2.26 1.47 -4.56
C VAL A 234 -3.12 0.24 -4.21
N ALA A 235 -2.58 -0.97 -4.39
CA ALA A 235 -3.31 -2.20 -4.08
C ALA A 235 -3.70 -2.23 -2.59
N GLY A 236 -4.99 -2.47 -2.33
CA GLY A 236 -5.60 -2.46 -1.00
C GLY A 236 -6.28 -1.15 -0.63
N THR A 237 -6.12 -0.04 -1.35
CA THR A 237 -6.83 1.22 -1.08
C THR A 237 -8.34 1.05 -1.29
N CYS A 238 -9.22 1.51 -0.39
CA CYS A 238 -10.68 1.26 -0.47
C CYS A 238 -11.55 2.43 0.01
N ASP A 239 -12.81 2.51 -0.46
CA ASP A 239 -13.84 3.41 0.07
C ASP A 239 -14.94 2.65 0.86
N GLY A 240 -15.04 1.33 0.67
CA GLY A 240 -15.86 0.44 1.50
C GLY A 240 -15.56 -1.04 1.26
N ASP A 241 -16.13 -1.93 2.06
CA ASP A 241 -15.86 -3.38 2.05
C ASP A 241 -16.02 -4.03 0.66
N GLY A 242 -16.87 -3.45 -0.20
CA GLY A 242 -17.07 -3.90 -1.59
C GLY A 242 -15.80 -3.84 -2.45
N ASP A 243 -14.86 -2.95 -2.15
CA ASP A 243 -13.59 -2.81 -2.85
C ASP A 243 -12.56 -3.87 -2.41
N CYS A 244 -12.81 -4.54 -1.28
CA CYS A 244 -11.90 -5.51 -0.65
C CYS A 244 -12.22 -6.98 -0.99
N VAL A 245 -13.33 -7.23 -1.71
CA VAL A 245 -13.77 -8.58 -2.11
C VAL A 245 -12.72 -9.35 -2.93
N GLY A 246 -11.85 -8.62 -3.66
CA GLY A 246 -10.76 -9.22 -4.45
C GLY A 246 -9.46 -9.49 -3.69
N CYS A 247 -9.36 -9.13 -2.40
CA CYS A 247 -8.15 -9.31 -1.62
C CYS A 247 -7.93 -10.76 -1.17
N GLN A 248 -6.66 -11.19 -1.09
CA GLN A 248 -6.33 -12.54 -0.60
C GLN A 248 -6.34 -12.61 0.93
N GLY A 249 -6.70 -13.79 1.46
CA GLY A 249 -6.75 -14.04 2.91
C GLY A 249 -8.06 -13.57 3.53
N ASP A 250 -7.99 -13.09 4.77
CA ASP A 250 -9.15 -12.57 5.50
C ASP A 250 -9.42 -11.08 5.22
N ASN A 251 -8.76 -10.49 4.21
CA ASN A 251 -8.71 -9.04 3.96
C ASN A 251 -9.98 -8.48 3.28
N ASP A 252 -11.17 -8.88 3.77
CA ASP A 252 -12.46 -8.65 3.13
C ASP A 252 -13.20 -7.37 3.57
N ALA A 253 -12.64 -6.61 4.51
CA ALA A 253 -13.21 -5.37 5.04
C ALA A 253 -12.35 -4.14 4.74
N CYS A 254 -12.99 -2.99 4.52
CA CYS A 254 -12.28 -1.73 4.30
C CYS A 254 -12.04 -1.00 5.62
N ASN A 255 -10.79 -0.92 6.04
CA ASN A 255 -10.41 -0.17 7.23
C ASN A 255 -10.22 1.30 6.85
N ALA A 256 -11.34 2.01 6.71
CA ALA A 256 -11.36 3.45 6.49
C ALA A 256 -10.81 4.21 7.72
N PRO A 257 -9.96 5.24 7.54
CA PRO A 257 -9.60 6.14 8.63
C PRO A 257 -10.85 6.87 9.15
N ILE A 258 -10.93 7.05 10.47
CA ILE A 258 -12.10 7.62 11.19
C ILE A 258 -12.48 9.02 10.65
N ASN A 259 -11.49 9.81 10.23
CA ASN A 259 -11.67 11.19 9.76
C ASN A 259 -11.89 11.30 8.23
N GLY A 260 -12.13 10.19 7.54
CA GLY A 260 -12.34 10.15 6.09
C GLY A 260 -11.03 10.12 5.27
N GLY A 261 -11.19 9.92 3.96
CA GLY A 261 -10.13 9.47 3.06
C GLY A 261 -10.22 7.98 2.79
N HIS A 262 -9.37 7.48 1.89
CA HIS A 262 -9.39 6.06 1.51
C HIS A 262 -8.83 5.18 2.64
N GLY A 263 -9.51 4.06 2.90
CA GLY A 263 -9.07 3.01 3.80
C GLY A 263 -8.08 2.04 3.18
N VAL A 264 -7.71 1.03 3.97
CA VAL A 264 -6.92 -0.12 3.52
C VAL A 264 -7.67 -1.43 3.80
N CYS A 265 -7.79 -2.26 2.77
CA CYS A 265 -8.38 -3.59 2.85
C CYS A 265 -7.61 -4.48 3.82
N GLY A 266 -8.32 -5.05 4.78
CA GLY A 266 -7.74 -5.82 5.88
C GLY A 266 -8.79 -6.68 6.59
N PRO A 267 -8.40 -7.41 7.64
CA PRO A 267 -9.30 -8.33 8.31
C PRO A 267 -10.47 -7.61 9.00
N SER A 268 -11.67 -8.18 8.84
CA SER A 268 -12.91 -7.77 9.52
C SER A 268 -12.72 -7.61 11.05
N ALA A 269 -12.54 -6.38 11.52
CA ALA A 269 -12.44 -6.06 12.94
C ALA A 269 -13.84 -6.06 13.61
N SER A 270 -13.97 -6.77 14.74
CA SER A 270 -15.15 -6.63 15.60
C SER A 270 -15.08 -5.30 16.36
N GLY A 271 -16.20 -4.56 16.43
CA GLY A 271 -16.23 -3.17 16.89
C GLY A 271 -15.59 -2.92 18.26
N CYS A 272 -14.88 -1.80 18.38
CA CYS A 272 -14.03 -1.43 19.52
C CYS A 272 -14.72 -1.55 20.90
N SER A 273 -16.03 -1.31 20.95
CA SER A 273 -16.86 -1.39 22.17
C SER A 273 -16.93 -2.78 22.82
N ASP A 274 -16.56 -3.85 22.09
CA ASP A 274 -16.51 -5.22 22.62
C ASP A 274 -15.19 -5.55 23.37
N LEU A 275 -14.18 -4.67 23.36
CA LEU A 275 -12.86 -4.91 23.98
C LEU A 275 -12.81 -4.60 25.49
N GLY A 276 -13.66 -3.69 25.98
CA GLY A 276 -13.77 -3.32 27.40
C GLY A 276 -12.73 -2.31 27.91
N ASP A 277 -12.87 -1.94 29.19
CA ASP A 277 -12.07 -0.87 29.83
C ASP A 277 -10.58 -1.25 30.01
N GLY A 278 -9.67 -0.27 29.88
CA GLY A 278 -8.25 -0.40 30.25
C GLY A 278 -7.33 -1.04 29.20
N VAL A 279 -7.70 -0.97 27.92
CA VAL A 279 -6.93 -1.54 26.80
C VAL A 279 -5.82 -0.60 26.29
N ALA A 280 -6.00 0.71 26.45
CA ALA A 280 -4.95 1.73 26.32
C ALA A 280 -4.76 2.44 27.67
N VAL A 281 -3.53 2.86 27.97
CA VAL A 281 -3.18 3.55 29.23
C VAL A 281 -2.50 4.86 28.87
N LEU A 282 -3.23 5.96 29.05
CA LEU A 282 -2.65 7.31 28.99
C LEU A 282 -1.74 7.56 30.21
N PRO A 283 -0.85 8.57 30.20
CA PRO A 283 -0.16 9.03 31.40
C PRO A 283 -1.13 9.56 32.47
N GLU A 284 -0.77 9.43 33.76
CA GLU A 284 -1.45 10.16 34.85
C GLU A 284 -1.42 11.68 34.55
N PRO A 285 -2.53 12.44 34.73
CA PRO A 285 -3.81 12.05 35.32
C PRO A 285 -4.88 11.57 34.32
N PHE A 286 -4.57 11.51 33.02
CA PHE A 286 -5.52 11.15 31.97
C PHE A 286 -5.84 9.65 31.91
N ASP A 287 -5.02 8.82 32.57
CA ASP A 287 -5.28 7.38 32.81
C ASP A 287 -6.58 7.09 33.57
N ALA A 288 -7.13 8.08 34.27
CA ALA A 288 -8.39 7.99 35.02
C ALA A 288 -9.61 7.68 34.14
N VAL A 289 -9.54 7.92 32.82
CA VAL A 289 -10.61 7.64 31.85
C VAL A 289 -10.04 6.98 30.61
N THR A 290 -10.58 5.83 30.22
CA THR A 290 -10.11 5.02 29.07
C THR A 290 -11.26 4.66 28.13
N ASN A 291 -12.12 5.65 27.86
CA ASN A 291 -13.28 5.47 26.98
C ASN A 291 -12.81 5.24 25.53
N LEU A 292 -13.22 4.11 24.96
CA LEU A 292 -13.06 3.85 23.53
C LEU A 292 -14.11 4.62 22.72
N CYS A 293 -13.74 5.05 21.53
CA CYS A 293 -14.56 5.85 20.63
C CYS A 293 -14.45 5.35 19.18
N SER A 294 -15.40 5.77 18.37
CA SER A 294 -15.45 5.55 16.92
C SER A 294 -15.40 6.89 16.16
N ASP A 295 -15.82 7.97 16.81
CA ASP A 295 -15.73 9.37 16.37
C ASP A 295 -15.73 10.30 17.61
N ASP A 296 -15.50 11.61 17.42
CA ASP A 296 -15.47 12.60 18.52
C ASP A 296 -16.81 12.73 19.28
N ALA A 297 -17.93 12.33 18.69
CA ALA A 297 -19.23 12.41 19.35
C ALA A 297 -19.37 11.35 20.46
N ASP A 298 -18.69 10.20 20.34
CA ASP A 298 -18.55 9.22 21.43
C ASP A 298 -17.80 9.81 22.65
N CYS A 299 -16.95 10.82 22.41
CA CYS A 299 -16.17 11.51 23.44
C CYS A 299 -16.88 12.72 24.07
N SER A 300 -18.14 12.99 23.68
CA SER A 300 -18.90 14.13 24.20
C SER A 300 -19.22 13.99 25.71
N GLY A 301 -18.67 14.89 26.52
CA GLY A 301 -18.83 14.86 27.98
C GLY A 301 -17.95 13.81 28.67
N VAL A 302 -16.87 13.39 28.00
CA VAL A 302 -15.78 12.59 28.57
C VAL A 302 -14.69 13.54 29.05
N GLY A 303 -14.13 13.29 30.24
CA GLY A 303 -13.12 14.15 30.85
C GLY A 303 -12.74 13.70 32.26
N ILE A 304 -11.72 14.34 32.83
CA ILE A 304 -11.16 14.03 34.16
C ILE A 304 -11.35 15.17 35.16
N GLU A 305 -11.27 14.86 36.46
CA GLU A 305 -11.04 15.87 37.50
C GLU A 305 -9.55 16.25 37.52
N TYR A 306 -9.18 17.37 36.90
CA TYR A 306 -7.80 17.87 36.86
C TYR A 306 -7.51 18.76 38.07
N ASN A 307 -6.55 18.37 38.91
CA ASN A 307 -6.20 19.11 40.14
C ASN A 307 -5.21 20.26 39.86
N VAL A 308 -5.76 21.41 39.50
CA VAL A 308 -5.03 22.67 39.28
C VAL A 308 -4.28 23.10 40.54
N GLY A 309 -4.83 22.83 41.74
CA GLY A 309 -4.14 23.09 43.01
C GLY A 309 -2.81 22.33 43.12
N ALA A 310 -2.77 21.06 42.70
CA ALA A 310 -1.54 20.27 42.64
C ALA A 310 -0.55 20.79 41.60
N LEU A 311 -1.04 21.16 40.41
CA LEU A 311 -0.23 21.76 39.36
C LEU A 311 0.47 23.05 39.84
N LEU A 312 -0.29 23.97 40.44
CA LEU A 312 0.24 25.22 40.97
C LEU A 312 1.27 24.98 42.10
N ARG A 313 1.08 23.97 42.95
CA ARG A 313 2.08 23.61 43.97
C ARG A 313 3.40 23.14 43.36
N ASP A 314 3.36 22.39 42.26
CA ASP A 314 4.55 21.86 41.60
C ASP A 314 5.33 23.00 40.91
N ILE A 315 4.64 23.82 40.11
CA ILE A 315 5.22 24.97 39.41
C ILE A 315 5.81 26.02 40.38
N THR A 316 5.07 26.37 41.45
CA THR A 316 5.46 27.47 42.34
C THR A 316 6.30 27.03 43.55
N GLY A 317 6.29 25.74 43.90
CA GLY A 317 6.81 25.21 45.16
C GLY A 317 6.03 25.63 46.41
N ILE A 318 4.89 26.33 46.27
CA ILE A 318 4.11 26.86 47.41
C ILE A 318 3.19 25.77 47.97
N GLY A 319 3.73 24.95 48.87
CA GLY A 319 2.99 23.86 49.55
C GLY A 319 1.84 24.28 50.49
N SER A 320 1.30 25.50 50.36
CA SER A 320 0.10 25.99 51.06
C SER A 320 -1.08 26.30 50.14
N ILE A 321 -0.96 25.97 48.84
CA ILE A 321 -2.08 25.97 47.90
C ILE A 321 -2.90 24.68 48.14
N ASP A 322 -4.19 24.81 48.39
CA ASP A 322 -5.10 23.69 48.61
C ASP A 322 -5.44 22.99 47.28
N ASP A 323 -6.05 21.80 47.32
CA ASP A 323 -6.51 21.10 46.11
C ASP A 323 -7.72 21.82 45.51
N ALA A 324 -7.70 22.04 44.19
CA ALA A 324 -8.81 22.61 43.43
C ALA A 324 -8.91 21.88 42.09
N ASN A 325 -10.08 21.32 41.82
CA ASN A 325 -10.33 20.47 40.66
C ASN A 325 -11.18 21.21 39.63
N ILE A 326 -10.84 21.06 38.35
CA ILE A 326 -11.70 21.39 37.21
C ILE A 326 -12.08 20.12 36.46
N GLU A 327 -13.18 20.16 35.72
CA GLU A 327 -13.49 19.16 34.69
C GLU A 327 -12.67 19.51 33.44
N TYR A 328 -11.66 18.70 33.12
CA TYR A 328 -10.83 18.87 31.92
C TYR A 328 -11.29 17.88 30.85
N PRO A 329 -11.71 18.36 29.65
CA PRO A 329 -12.34 17.51 28.66
C PRO A 329 -11.35 16.57 27.95
N MET A 330 -11.89 15.49 27.40
CA MET A 330 -11.21 14.54 26.52
C MET A 330 -12.09 14.32 25.29
N ASN A 331 -12.26 15.38 24.49
CA ASN A 331 -13.26 15.47 23.43
C ASN A 331 -12.83 14.81 22.10
N ALA A 332 -11.52 14.62 21.87
CA ALA A 332 -11.00 14.14 20.61
C ALA A 332 -10.90 12.61 20.61
N CYS A 333 -11.31 11.97 19.51
CA CYS A 333 -11.16 10.54 19.28
C CYS A 333 -9.89 10.27 18.46
N ALA A 334 -8.86 9.71 19.09
CA ALA A 334 -7.57 9.46 18.45
C ALA A 334 -7.29 7.96 18.25
N ALA A 335 -6.55 7.63 17.19
CA ALA A 335 -6.36 6.26 16.71
C ALA A 335 -5.19 5.56 17.44
N VAL A 336 -5.54 4.62 18.32
CA VAL A 336 -4.58 3.72 18.96
C VAL A 336 -4.60 2.34 18.30
N THR A 337 -3.43 1.90 17.82
CA THR A 337 -3.23 0.51 17.41
C THR A 337 -2.98 -0.34 18.65
N VAL A 338 -3.91 -1.25 18.95
CA VAL A 338 -3.82 -2.20 20.06
C VAL A 338 -3.37 -3.56 19.55
N GLY A 339 -2.24 -4.05 20.04
CA GLY A 339 -1.83 -5.44 19.83
C GLY A 339 -2.58 -6.40 20.77
N VAL A 340 -3.52 -7.18 20.23
CA VAL A 340 -4.23 -8.22 20.98
C VAL A 340 -3.76 -9.60 20.47
N GLY A 341 -2.76 -10.18 21.12
CA GLY A 341 -2.20 -11.48 20.72
C GLY A 341 -1.20 -11.36 19.56
N GLN A 342 -1.56 -11.88 18.38
CA GLN A 342 -0.78 -11.73 17.14
C GLN A 342 -1.47 -10.81 16.11
N THR A 343 -2.53 -10.12 16.51
CA THR A 343 -3.32 -9.23 15.65
C THR A 343 -3.29 -7.80 16.19
N SER A 344 -2.95 -6.85 15.32
CA SER A 344 -3.14 -5.42 15.53
C SER A 344 -4.57 -5.03 15.19
N VAL A 345 -5.25 -4.35 16.10
CA VAL A 345 -6.59 -3.76 15.89
C VAL A 345 -6.44 -2.24 16.01
N SER A 346 -6.97 -1.49 15.04
CA SER A 346 -7.08 -0.03 15.17
C SER A 346 -8.35 0.30 15.94
N CYS A 347 -8.24 1.11 16.99
CA CYS A 347 -9.36 1.55 17.82
C CYS A 347 -9.24 3.05 18.10
N GLY A 348 -10.36 3.75 18.28
CA GLY A 348 -10.35 5.08 18.84
C GLY A 348 -10.30 5.04 20.37
N VAL A 349 -9.57 5.97 20.99
CA VAL A 349 -9.68 6.30 22.42
C VAL A 349 -9.91 7.80 22.59
N CYS A 350 -10.75 8.18 23.53
CA CYS A 350 -10.95 9.60 23.88
C CYS A 350 -9.69 10.15 24.54
N VAL A 351 -9.18 11.26 24.03
CA VAL A 351 -7.94 11.91 24.49
C VAL A 351 -8.16 13.40 24.72
N PRO A 352 -7.35 14.05 25.57
CA PRO A 352 -7.43 15.50 25.77
C PRO A 352 -7.00 16.30 24.54
N CYS A 353 -6.15 15.74 23.66
CA CYS A 353 -5.70 16.41 22.45
C CYS A 353 -5.08 15.48 21.40
N ARG A 354 -5.07 15.97 20.16
CA ARG A 354 -4.32 15.50 18.99
C ARG A 354 -3.39 16.62 18.49
N GLU A 355 -3.86 17.87 18.56
CA GLU A 355 -3.11 19.09 18.27
C GLU A 355 -3.24 20.14 19.40
N ASP A 356 -2.44 21.21 19.36
CA ASP A 356 -2.39 22.20 20.45
C ASP A 356 -3.74 22.91 20.68
N ASP A 357 -4.52 23.16 19.62
CA ASP A 357 -5.84 23.82 19.67
C ASP A 357 -6.92 22.98 20.40
N ASP A 358 -6.71 21.67 20.59
CA ASP A 358 -7.58 20.84 21.43
C ASP A 358 -7.41 21.15 22.94
N CYS A 359 -6.26 21.73 23.33
CA CYS A 359 -5.94 21.96 24.73
C CYS A 359 -6.60 23.23 25.27
N MET A 360 -7.47 23.04 26.26
CA MET A 360 -8.11 24.13 26.99
C MET A 360 -7.16 24.76 28.02
N ASP A 361 -6.77 26.02 27.77
CA ASP A 361 -6.09 26.87 28.75
C ASP A 361 -6.82 26.91 30.09
N ILE A 362 -6.04 26.88 31.18
CA ILE A 362 -6.60 26.83 32.54
C ILE A 362 -6.65 28.23 33.14
N ASP A 363 -7.85 28.79 33.24
CA ASP A 363 -8.12 30.03 33.96
C ASP A 363 -8.04 29.81 35.49
N ILE A 364 -7.02 30.40 36.11
CA ILE A 364 -6.77 30.29 37.55
C ILE A 364 -7.79 31.07 38.38
N ASP A 365 -8.43 32.11 37.84
CA ASP A 365 -9.47 32.87 38.55
C ASP A 365 -10.73 32.02 38.77
N MET A 366 -10.98 31.00 37.94
CA MET A 366 -12.08 30.04 38.14
C MET A 366 -11.90 29.16 39.38
N VAL A 367 -10.64 28.90 39.79
CA VAL A 367 -10.30 28.01 40.93
C VAL A 367 -9.70 28.74 42.13
N ALA A 368 -9.44 30.04 42.04
CA ALA A 368 -8.72 30.81 43.07
C ALA A 368 -9.35 30.74 44.47
N ASP A 369 -10.69 30.73 44.58
CA ASP A 369 -11.39 30.63 45.87
C ASP A 369 -11.17 29.28 46.57
N ASP A 370 -11.08 28.19 45.81
CA ASP A 370 -10.85 26.82 46.34
C ASP A 370 -9.36 26.56 46.57
N ALA A 371 -8.49 26.98 45.64
CA ALA A 371 -7.04 26.77 45.71
C ALA A 371 -6.33 27.63 46.78
N LEU A 372 -6.85 28.83 47.06
CA LEU A 372 -6.21 29.83 47.96
C LEU A 372 -7.06 30.13 49.21
N GLY A 373 -8.24 29.52 49.32
CA GLY A 373 -9.06 29.45 50.52
C GLY A 373 -9.67 30.78 50.98
N PRO A 374 -10.25 30.85 52.20
CA PRO A 374 -11.08 31.98 52.66
C PRO A 374 -10.34 33.30 52.95
N LEU A 375 -9.08 33.42 52.55
CA LEU A 375 -8.35 34.70 52.45
C LEU A 375 -8.41 35.29 51.02
N GLY A 376 -8.96 34.53 50.06
CA GLY A 376 -8.77 34.68 48.61
C GLY A 376 -9.25 35.98 47.99
N GLY A 377 -10.41 36.52 48.34
CA GLY A 377 -10.99 37.65 47.58
C GLY A 377 -10.18 38.96 47.48
N VAL A 378 -9.09 39.13 48.25
CA VAL A 378 -8.17 40.28 48.12
C VAL A 378 -6.70 39.87 48.29
N ALA A 379 -6.40 38.84 49.09
CA ALA A 379 -5.03 38.35 49.24
C ALA A 379 -4.61 37.43 48.09
N ALA A 380 -5.53 36.65 47.50
CA ALA A 380 -5.23 35.87 46.30
C ALA A 380 -4.99 36.79 45.10
N ALA A 381 -5.87 37.76 44.84
CA ALA A 381 -5.68 38.71 43.73
C ALA A 381 -4.29 39.40 43.77
N ILE A 382 -3.80 39.80 44.95
CA ILE A 382 -2.45 40.37 45.08
C ILE A 382 -1.34 39.32 44.86
N LEU A 383 -1.57 38.08 45.27
CA LEU A 383 -0.61 36.98 45.09
C LEU A 383 -0.56 36.48 43.64
N LEU A 384 -1.69 36.52 42.94
CA LEU A 384 -1.83 36.21 41.52
C LEU A 384 -1.22 37.35 40.69
N ASP A 385 -1.54 38.63 40.96
CA ASP A 385 -0.84 39.81 40.40
C ASP A 385 0.70 39.72 40.56
N GLU A 386 1.19 39.19 41.69
CA GLU A 386 2.63 39.07 42.00
C GLU A 386 3.29 37.82 41.37
N LEU A 387 2.50 36.85 40.90
CA LEU A 387 2.97 35.58 40.31
C LEU A 387 2.79 35.51 38.79
N PHE A 388 1.64 35.96 38.28
CA PHE A 388 1.23 35.96 36.87
C PHE A 388 1.36 37.35 36.23
N GLY A 389 1.39 38.43 37.02
CA GLY A 389 1.36 39.81 36.53
C GLY A 389 -0.07 40.36 36.45
N PRO A 390 -0.26 41.59 35.94
CA PRO A 390 -1.55 42.28 35.88
C PRO A 390 -2.41 41.90 34.65
N GLU A 391 -2.02 40.84 33.94
CA GLU A 391 -2.67 40.32 32.73
C GLU A 391 -3.54 39.10 33.08
N ASP A 392 -4.16 38.45 32.11
CA ASP A 392 -5.07 37.31 32.35
C ASP A 392 -4.32 36.13 33.03
N HIS A 393 -4.90 35.58 34.10
CA HIS A 393 -4.30 34.51 34.91
C HIS A 393 -4.46 33.12 34.27
N LEU A 394 -4.05 32.98 33.01
CA LEU A 394 -4.08 31.72 32.27
C LEU A 394 -2.80 30.90 32.53
N VAL A 395 -2.96 29.59 32.70
CA VAL A 395 -1.90 28.63 32.43
C VAL A 395 -2.11 28.10 31.03
N HIS A 396 -1.21 28.46 30.12
CA HIS A 396 -1.26 28.02 28.74
C HIS A 396 -0.90 26.54 28.62
N MET A 397 -1.67 25.81 27.84
CA MET A 397 -1.52 24.35 27.64
C MET A 397 -1.15 24.06 26.19
N PHE A 398 -0.41 22.97 25.95
CA PHE A 398 -0.12 22.46 24.61
C PHE A 398 -0.25 20.93 24.59
N CYS A 399 -0.42 20.37 23.40
CA CYS A 399 -0.52 18.94 23.20
C CYS A 399 0.86 18.31 23.09
N GLN A 400 1.32 17.68 24.16
CA GLN A 400 2.56 16.90 24.11
C GLN A 400 2.26 15.51 23.50
N PRO A 401 2.84 15.16 22.33
CA PRO A 401 2.58 13.87 21.71
C PRO A 401 3.04 12.71 22.60
N VAL A 402 2.27 11.62 22.61
CA VAL A 402 2.60 10.40 23.37
C VAL A 402 2.88 9.23 22.44
N ALA A 403 1.99 8.96 21.48
CA ALA A 403 2.20 8.00 20.40
C ALA A 403 1.15 8.19 19.29
N GLY A 404 1.48 7.84 18.04
CA GLY A 404 0.52 7.93 16.93
C GLY A 404 0.02 9.35 16.72
N ASP A 405 -1.30 9.52 16.63
CA ASP A 405 -1.97 10.81 16.46
C ASP A 405 -2.57 11.36 17.77
N TYR A 406 -2.10 10.92 18.95
CA TYR A 406 -2.59 11.38 20.24
C TYR A 406 -1.51 11.93 21.18
N GLY A 407 -1.92 12.92 21.98
CA GLY A 407 -1.09 13.52 23.01
C GLY A 407 -1.80 13.68 24.35
N VAL A 408 -1.12 14.37 25.25
CA VAL A 408 -1.67 14.84 26.54
C VAL A 408 -1.47 16.34 26.66
N CYS A 409 -2.51 17.05 27.10
CA CYS A 409 -2.39 18.48 27.40
C CYS A 409 -1.52 18.70 28.64
N VAL A 410 -0.42 19.41 28.46
CA VAL A 410 0.52 19.78 29.53
C VAL A 410 0.81 21.29 29.49
N PRO A 411 1.21 21.91 30.61
CA PRO A 411 1.50 23.34 30.63
C PRO A 411 2.70 23.70 29.76
N CYS A 412 2.67 24.88 29.15
CA CYS A 412 3.80 25.45 28.44
C CYS A 412 5.07 25.47 29.31
N PRO A 413 6.28 25.25 28.74
CA PRO A 413 7.53 25.29 29.51
C PRO A 413 7.78 26.59 30.27
N THR A 414 7.21 27.71 29.80
CA THR A 414 7.24 29.01 30.47
C THR A 414 6.02 29.33 31.33
N VAL A 415 4.95 28.51 31.27
CA VAL A 415 3.65 28.57 31.99
C VAL A 415 2.83 29.84 31.75
N LEU A 416 3.46 31.01 31.85
CA LEU A 416 2.90 32.36 31.78
C LEU A 416 2.95 32.99 30.39
N ASN A 417 3.72 32.39 29.48
CA ASN A 417 3.68 32.75 28.07
C ASN A 417 3.10 31.57 27.31
N ASP A 418 2.21 31.88 26.38
CA ASP A 418 1.81 31.03 25.26
C ASP A 418 3.05 30.33 24.64
N CYS A 419 2.92 29.03 24.39
CA CYS A 419 3.93 28.21 23.75
C CYS A 419 4.24 28.70 22.32
N ALA A 420 3.28 29.34 21.65
CA ALA A 420 3.39 29.93 20.31
C ALA A 420 4.21 31.25 20.28
N GLY A 421 5.36 31.26 20.97
CA GLY A 421 6.25 32.41 21.16
C GLY A 421 7.03 32.85 19.91
N GLY A 422 6.33 33.14 18.81
CA GLY A 422 6.90 33.39 17.47
C GLY A 422 6.40 34.64 16.72
N GLY A 423 5.43 35.39 17.24
CA GLY A 423 5.18 36.78 16.80
C GLY A 423 4.28 37.01 15.58
N GLY A 424 3.02 36.54 15.65
CA GLY A 424 1.87 37.17 14.98
C GLY A 424 1.57 36.73 13.54
N GLY A 425 0.31 36.29 13.32
CA GLY A 425 -0.27 36.23 11.97
C GLY A 425 -0.83 34.89 11.49
N GLY A 426 -1.30 34.01 12.40
CA GLY A 426 -2.16 32.86 12.07
C GLY A 426 -1.45 31.65 11.45
N SER A 427 -1.18 30.63 12.27
CA SER A 427 -0.71 29.31 11.84
C SER A 427 -1.89 28.34 11.70
N GLY A 428 -2.81 28.61 10.77
CA GLY A 428 -3.69 27.55 10.30
C GLY A 428 -2.85 26.43 9.70
N SER A 429 -3.14 25.16 10.03
CA SER A 429 -2.55 24.05 9.29
C SER A 429 -3.10 24.07 7.87
N CYS A 430 -2.22 24.21 6.88
CA CYS A 430 -2.59 24.42 5.49
C CYS A 430 -2.28 23.18 4.66
N ASP A 431 -3.14 22.88 3.67
CA ASP A 431 -2.93 21.82 2.68
C ASP A 431 -1.52 21.89 2.04
N HIS A 432 -0.98 23.10 1.87
CA HIS A 432 0.41 23.35 1.47
C HIS A 432 0.82 24.79 1.81
N ASP A 433 2.11 25.11 1.60
CA ASP A 433 2.64 26.47 1.72
C ASP A 433 2.08 27.41 0.63
N VAL A 434 2.00 28.71 0.93
CA VAL A 434 1.50 29.77 0.01
C VAL A 434 2.31 29.89 -1.29
N CYS A 435 3.53 29.37 -1.33
CA CYS A 435 4.41 29.36 -2.49
C CYS A 435 4.45 28.04 -3.25
N THR A 436 3.66 27.05 -2.79
CA THR A 436 3.38 25.82 -3.52
C THR A 436 2.02 25.93 -4.19
N ALA A 437 1.89 25.47 -5.44
CA ALA A 437 0.59 25.39 -6.11
C ALA A 437 -0.19 24.14 -5.66
N GLY A 438 -1.50 24.24 -5.51
CA GLY A 438 -2.34 23.13 -5.02
C GLY A 438 -3.81 23.51 -4.80
N ASN A 439 -4.42 22.92 -3.77
CA ASN A 439 -5.81 23.17 -3.39
C ASN A 439 -6.02 24.65 -2.98
N ALA A 440 -7.27 25.11 -2.97
CA ALA A 440 -7.57 26.45 -2.48
C ALA A 440 -7.17 26.60 -0.99
N LEU A 441 -6.27 27.54 -0.67
CA LEU A 441 -5.86 27.80 0.71
C LEU A 441 -6.92 28.63 1.45
N ASP A 442 -7.22 28.24 2.69
CA ASP A 442 -8.15 28.99 3.53
C ASP A 442 -7.55 30.36 3.91
N PRO A 443 -8.30 31.48 3.92
CA PRO A 443 -7.79 32.78 4.35
C PRO A 443 -7.24 32.82 5.79
N THR A 444 -7.51 31.82 6.63
CA THR A 444 -6.93 31.67 7.98
C THR A 444 -5.53 31.04 8.02
N CYS A 445 -5.03 30.54 6.88
CA CYS A 445 -3.64 30.06 6.69
C CYS A 445 -2.53 31.09 6.95
N GLY A 446 -2.91 32.34 7.16
CA GLY A 446 -2.02 33.41 7.60
C GLY A 446 -2.27 34.72 6.86
N ASP A 447 -1.69 35.80 7.36
CA ASP A 447 -1.92 37.16 6.83
C ASP A 447 -1.59 37.29 5.32
N CYS A 448 -0.66 36.47 4.80
CA CYS A 448 -0.36 36.41 3.36
C CYS A 448 -1.51 35.77 2.57
N ALA A 449 -1.96 34.57 2.94
CA ALA A 449 -3.10 33.91 2.32
C ALA A 449 -4.34 34.83 2.37
N ALA A 450 -4.67 35.36 3.54
CA ALA A 450 -5.76 36.33 3.74
C ALA A 450 -5.69 37.55 2.79
N SER A 451 -4.49 38.02 2.47
CA SER A 451 -4.27 39.17 1.58
C SER A 451 -4.41 38.79 0.10
N VAL A 452 -3.95 37.60 -0.30
CA VAL A 452 -4.16 37.07 -1.65
C VAL A 452 -5.64 36.76 -1.88
N CYS A 453 -6.35 36.15 -0.92
CA CYS A 453 -7.81 35.92 -1.01
C CYS A 453 -8.63 37.21 -1.20
N GLN A 454 -8.15 38.33 -0.64
CA GLN A 454 -8.79 39.65 -0.82
C GLN A 454 -8.48 40.29 -2.18
N LEU A 455 -7.40 39.85 -2.84
CA LEU A 455 -7.01 40.30 -4.17
C LEU A 455 -7.69 39.47 -5.26
N ASP A 456 -7.68 38.14 -5.13
CA ASP A 456 -8.42 37.20 -5.96
C ASP A 456 -9.09 36.10 -5.11
N ASP A 457 -10.43 36.10 -5.12
CA ASP A 457 -11.30 35.17 -4.40
C ASP A 457 -11.17 33.73 -4.94
N PHE A 458 -10.69 33.55 -6.18
CA PHE A 458 -10.48 32.24 -6.79
C PHE A 458 -9.47 31.38 -6.01
N CYS A 459 -8.39 32.00 -5.55
CA CYS A 459 -7.29 31.34 -4.83
C CYS A 459 -7.74 30.61 -3.56
N CYS A 460 -8.84 31.06 -2.95
CA CYS A 460 -9.29 30.60 -1.63
C CYS A 460 -10.71 29.99 -1.68
N THR A 461 -11.22 29.73 -2.89
CA THR A 461 -12.54 29.10 -3.09
C THR A 461 -12.54 28.02 -4.19
N HIS A 462 -11.49 27.96 -5.02
CA HIS A 462 -11.40 27.02 -6.15
C HIS A 462 -10.05 26.28 -6.19
N GLU A 463 -8.94 26.98 -6.39
CA GLU A 463 -7.60 26.38 -6.59
C GLU A 463 -6.51 27.43 -6.34
N TRP A 464 -5.38 27.03 -5.75
CA TRP A 464 -4.21 27.89 -5.54
C TRP A 464 -3.17 27.63 -6.63
N ASP A 465 -3.32 28.32 -7.77
CA ASP A 465 -2.50 28.08 -8.98
C ASP A 465 -1.26 29.00 -9.07
N ASP A 466 -0.53 28.92 -10.18
CA ASP A 466 0.63 29.79 -10.48
C ASP A 466 0.30 31.30 -10.44
N VAL A 467 -0.97 31.69 -10.65
CA VAL A 467 -1.41 33.09 -10.54
C VAL A 467 -1.55 33.49 -9.08
N CYS A 468 -2.05 32.58 -8.23
CA CYS A 468 -2.10 32.77 -6.77
C CYS A 468 -0.70 32.87 -6.16
N VAL A 469 0.23 31.98 -6.55
CA VAL A 469 1.66 32.06 -6.18
C VAL A 469 2.28 33.38 -6.71
N GLY A 470 1.94 33.79 -7.94
CA GLY A 470 2.35 35.10 -8.48
C GLY A 470 1.84 36.29 -7.67
N HIS A 471 0.64 36.20 -7.08
CA HIS A 471 0.08 37.24 -6.22
C HIS A 471 0.76 37.33 -4.85
N VAL A 472 1.36 36.24 -4.34
CA VAL A 472 2.19 36.27 -3.12
C VAL A 472 3.42 37.17 -3.32
N ALA A 473 4.08 37.09 -4.47
CA ALA A 473 5.26 37.93 -4.78
C ALA A 473 4.94 39.44 -4.85
N ASP A 474 3.73 39.80 -5.29
CA ASP A 474 3.28 41.20 -5.38
C ASP A 474 2.67 41.74 -4.06
N THR A 475 2.20 40.87 -3.16
CA THR A 475 1.31 41.25 -2.04
C THR A 475 1.92 40.96 -0.66
N CYS A 476 2.73 39.91 -0.51
CA CYS A 476 3.24 39.44 0.77
C CYS A 476 4.70 39.87 1.02
N ALA A 477 5.08 40.00 2.29
CA ALA A 477 6.41 40.41 2.68
C ALA A 477 7.43 39.24 2.60
N GLY A 478 7.89 38.92 1.39
CA GLY A 478 8.97 37.96 1.16
C GLY A 478 8.86 37.12 -0.11
N GLY A 479 7.70 37.14 -0.78
CA GLY A 479 7.47 36.39 -2.02
C GLY A 479 7.74 34.89 -1.90
N CYS A 480 7.96 34.25 -3.04
CA CYS A 480 8.09 32.79 -3.15
C CYS A 480 9.44 32.28 -3.63
N ASP A 481 10.35 33.19 -4.01
CA ASP A 481 11.72 32.87 -4.41
C ASP A 481 12.68 32.80 -3.21
N GLY A 482 12.19 32.40 -2.03
CA GLY A 482 13.00 32.26 -0.80
C GLY A 482 13.63 33.57 -0.29
N GLY A 483 12.91 34.69 -0.37
CA GLY A 483 13.52 36.02 -0.30
C GLY A 483 12.71 37.11 0.40
N GLY A 484 12.61 37.05 1.73
CA GLY A 484 12.45 38.27 2.54
C GLY A 484 13.45 39.35 2.06
N ALA A 485 13.11 40.64 2.07
CA ALA A 485 13.96 41.66 1.47
C ALA A 485 15.35 41.73 2.18
N GLY A 486 16.37 41.13 1.55
CA GLY A 486 17.68 40.86 2.17
C GLY A 486 17.95 39.39 2.51
N CYS A 487 17.21 38.43 1.96
CA CYS A 487 17.47 36.99 2.05
C CYS A 487 17.68 36.39 0.65
N HIS A 488 18.60 35.45 0.54
CA HIS A 488 18.83 34.60 -0.63
C HIS A 488 19.46 33.29 -0.16
N ASP A 489 19.84 32.40 -1.09
CA ASP A 489 20.55 31.16 -0.77
C ASP A 489 21.85 31.44 0.00
N GLN A 490 21.99 30.83 1.18
CA GLN A 490 23.16 30.89 2.07
C GLN A 490 24.43 30.30 1.45
N CYS A 491 24.29 29.44 0.45
CA CYS A 491 25.38 28.81 -0.28
C CYS A 491 25.87 29.64 -1.48
N VAL A 492 25.24 30.79 -1.76
CA VAL A 492 25.57 31.66 -2.90
C VAL A 492 26.01 33.04 -2.40
N ALA A 493 27.17 33.50 -2.84
CA ALA A 493 27.66 34.85 -2.51
C ALA A 493 26.77 35.94 -3.14
N GLY A 494 26.43 36.99 -2.36
CA GLY A 494 25.44 38.00 -2.73
C GLY A 494 25.41 39.24 -1.82
N GLU A 495 24.27 39.92 -1.78
CA GLU A 495 24.07 41.08 -0.90
C GLU A 495 24.06 40.65 0.59
N ALA A 496 24.16 41.59 1.53
CA ALA A 496 24.18 41.23 2.95
C ALA A 496 22.89 40.50 3.37
N MET A 497 23.01 39.34 4.01
CA MET A 497 21.87 38.49 4.37
C MET A 497 21.30 38.85 5.75
N GLY A 498 19.99 38.93 5.90
CA GLY A 498 19.34 39.24 7.18
C GLY A 498 19.55 38.15 8.26
N ASP A 499 19.72 38.56 9.52
CA ASP A 499 19.85 37.64 10.66
C ASP A 499 18.57 36.84 10.98
N SER A 500 17.45 37.22 10.34
CA SER A 500 16.17 36.52 10.37
C SER A 500 15.94 35.54 9.22
N CYS A 501 16.88 35.38 8.26
CA CYS A 501 16.63 34.56 7.07
C CYS A 501 16.49 33.06 7.40
N ASN A 502 17.28 32.54 8.35
CA ASN A 502 17.06 31.27 9.05
C ASN A 502 17.99 31.15 10.28
N ALA A 503 17.86 30.07 11.06
CA ALA A 503 18.64 29.83 12.27
C ALA A 503 20.15 29.61 12.05
N CYS A 504 20.55 29.10 10.87
CA CYS A 504 21.96 28.97 10.46
C CYS A 504 22.56 30.36 10.18
N VAL A 505 21.90 31.15 9.33
CA VAL A 505 22.29 32.52 8.99
C VAL A 505 22.37 33.39 10.25
N SER A 506 21.42 33.26 11.17
CA SER A 506 21.43 33.99 12.45
C SER A 506 22.70 33.73 13.28
N GLN A 507 23.20 32.50 13.29
CA GLN A 507 24.45 32.13 13.96
C GLN A 507 25.67 32.68 13.24
N ILE A 508 25.70 32.62 11.90
CA ILE A 508 26.75 33.25 11.08
C ILE A 508 26.78 34.77 11.30
N CYS A 509 25.63 35.44 11.36
CA CYS A 509 25.53 36.87 11.67
C CYS A 509 26.07 37.23 13.06
N ALA A 510 25.95 36.31 14.03
CA ALA A 510 26.46 36.49 15.39
C ALA A 510 27.98 36.28 15.49
N GLU A 511 28.56 35.40 14.66
CA GLU A 511 30.00 35.16 14.58
C GLU A 511 30.72 36.18 13.69
N ASP A 512 30.21 36.43 12.48
CA ASP A 512 30.73 37.41 11.53
C ASP A 512 29.65 38.42 11.09
N PRO A 513 29.52 39.55 11.81
CA PRO A 513 28.58 40.61 11.46
C PRO A 513 28.81 41.27 10.08
N PHE A 514 29.90 40.96 9.38
CA PHE A 514 30.11 41.43 8.00
C PHE A 514 29.05 40.86 7.05
N CYS A 515 28.76 39.56 7.20
CA CYS A 515 27.84 38.79 6.36
C CYS A 515 26.42 39.39 6.30
N CYS A 516 26.02 40.05 7.39
CA CYS A 516 24.66 40.51 7.60
C CYS A 516 24.51 42.04 7.72
N GLN A 517 25.62 42.77 7.54
CA GLN A 517 25.65 44.24 7.53
C GLN A 517 26.36 44.84 6.32
N THR A 518 27.13 44.05 5.57
CA THR A 518 27.96 44.53 4.45
C THR A 518 27.74 43.75 3.16
N GLU A 519 28.04 42.45 3.14
CA GLU A 519 27.99 41.60 1.95
C GLU A 519 28.05 40.12 2.38
N TRP A 520 27.30 39.22 1.72
CA TRP A 520 27.41 37.78 1.95
C TRP A 520 28.46 37.22 0.98
N ASP A 521 29.73 37.24 1.38
CA ASP A 521 30.84 36.84 0.49
C ASP A 521 31.27 35.37 0.65
N GLU A 522 32.32 34.96 -0.06
CA GLU A 522 32.89 33.60 -0.01
C GLU A 522 33.33 33.17 1.41
N VAL A 523 33.59 34.11 2.32
CA VAL A 523 33.88 33.81 3.73
C VAL A 523 32.59 33.48 4.47
N CYS A 524 31.49 34.16 4.15
CA CYS A 524 30.15 33.88 4.69
C CYS A 524 29.62 32.51 4.23
N VAL A 525 29.78 32.19 2.94
CA VAL A 525 29.50 30.84 2.41
C VAL A 525 30.40 29.80 3.10
N GLY A 526 31.69 30.11 3.28
CA GLY A 526 32.63 29.26 4.03
C GLY A 526 32.25 29.03 5.49
N HIS A 527 31.60 29.99 6.15
CA HIS A 527 31.09 29.83 7.51
C HIS A 527 29.92 28.82 7.57
N VAL A 528 29.08 28.71 6.52
CA VAL A 528 27.97 27.72 6.48
C VAL A 528 28.49 26.29 6.66
N ALA A 529 29.62 25.96 6.04
CA ALA A 529 30.26 24.65 6.18
C ALA A 529 30.72 24.32 7.61
N THR A 530 30.89 25.32 8.49
CA THR A 530 31.40 25.15 9.86
C THR A 530 30.40 25.51 10.98
N VAL A 531 29.41 26.34 10.68
CA VAL A 531 28.40 26.85 11.63
C VAL A 531 27.06 26.13 11.45
N CYS A 532 26.82 25.56 10.27
CA CYS A 532 25.56 24.94 9.88
C CYS A 532 25.76 23.49 9.43
N ASP A 533 26.67 22.78 10.11
CA ASP A 533 26.95 21.34 9.96
C ASP A 533 27.10 20.86 8.50
N GLY A 534 27.64 21.71 7.62
CA GLY A 534 27.88 21.35 6.22
C GLY A 534 26.71 21.58 5.27
N ALA A 535 25.68 22.35 5.62
CA ALA A 535 24.46 22.60 4.81
C ALA A 535 24.64 23.23 3.41
N CYS A 536 25.89 23.37 2.91
CA CYS A 536 26.21 23.70 1.52
C CYS A 536 26.98 22.60 0.77
N ALA A 537 27.25 21.46 1.41
CA ALA A 537 27.45 20.20 0.69
C ALA A 537 26.09 19.71 0.18
N GLY A 538 26.04 19.11 -1.01
CA GLY A 538 24.82 18.55 -1.62
C GLY A 538 23.82 19.53 -2.25
N SER A 539 23.70 20.78 -1.77
CA SER A 539 22.53 21.62 -2.08
C SER A 539 22.38 22.19 -3.51
N GLY A 540 23.31 21.90 -4.43
CA GLY A 540 23.18 22.26 -5.85
C GLY A 540 22.72 21.09 -6.75
N CYS A 541 22.79 19.86 -6.26
CA CYS A 541 22.63 18.63 -7.03
C CYS A 541 21.24 18.00 -6.86
N GLY A 542 20.87 17.08 -7.76
CA GLY A 542 19.57 16.40 -7.72
C GLY A 542 19.36 15.47 -6.50
N HIS A 543 20.46 15.09 -5.86
CA HIS A 543 20.60 14.46 -4.55
C HIS A 543 22.06 14.64 -4.09
N ASP A 544 22.39 14.18 -2.89
CA ASP A 544 23.75 14.23 -2.33
C ASP A 544 24.72 13.34 -3.14
N GLU A 545 25.97 13.78 -3.32
CA GLU A 545 27.00 13.05 -4.08
C GLU A 545 27.43 11.72 -3.43
N CYS A 546 27.14 11.53 -2.15
CA CYS A 546 27.38 10.30 -1.41
C CYS A 546 26.17 9.36 -1.39
N GLU A 547 25.02 9.76 -1.93
CA GLU A 547 23.84 8.93 -2.13
C GLU A 547 23.75 8.39 -3.56
N GLN A 548 23.18 7.19 -3.72
CA GLN A 548 22.90 6.63 -5.05
C GLN A 548 21.58 7.17 -5.60
N GLY A 549 21.56 7.54 -6.88
CA GLY A 549 20.37 8.08 -7.51
C GLY A 549 20.54 8.29 -9.02
N GLY A 550 19.69 9.14 -9.58
CA GLY A 550 19.76 9.51 -11.00
C GLY A 550 21.05 10.28 -11.33
N PRO A 551 21.38 10.49 -12.62
CA PRO A 551 22.62 11.17 -12.97
C PRO A 551 22.62 12.62 -12.49
N LEU A 552 23.65 13.02 -11.75
CA LEU A 552 23.84 14.41 -11.30
C LEU A 552 24.29 15.33 -12.45
N GLU A 553 23.93 16.62 -12.38
CA GLU A 553 24.28 17.58 -13.44
C GLU A 553 25.74 18.04 -13.33
N ASP A 554 26.47 18.01 -14.45
CA ASP A 554 27.85 18.54 -14.53
C ASP A 554 27.87 20.04 -14.19
N GLY A 555 28.52 20.39 -13.08
CA GLY A 555 28.51 21.73 -12.51
C GLY A 555 27.53 21.96 -11.35
N CYS A 556 26.76 20.96 -10.90
CA CYS A 556 25.88 21.09 -9.74
C CYS A 556 26.66 21.25 -8.42
N SER A 557 27.87 20.71 -8.36
CA SER A 557 28.89 21.03 -7.37
C SER A 557 30.30 20.88 -7.95
N ASP A 558 31.31 21.34 -7.22
CA ASP A 558 32.72 21.07 -7.57
C ASP A 558 33.01 19.57 -7.59
N CYS A 559 32.44 18.78 -6.67
CA CYS A 559 32.67 17.34 -6.64
C CYS A 559 31.98 16.61 -7.80
N ALA A 560 30.71 16.92 -8.06
CA ALA A 560 30.01 16.40 -9.23
C ALA A 560 30.80 16.71 -10.51
N THR A 561 31.29 17.94 -10.67
CA THR A 561 32.15 18.33 -11.82
C THR A 561 33.41 17.47 -11.94
N GLU A 562 34.11 17.20 -10.82
CA GLU A 562 35.32 16.36 -10.85
C GLU A 562 35.02 14.87 -11.13
N VAL A 563 33.90 14.35 -10.62
CA VAL A 563 33.41 12.98 -10.90
C VAL A 563 32.93 12.85 -12.36
N CYS A 564 32.09 13.77 -12.87
CA CYS A 564 31.66 13.81 -14.27
C CYS A 564 32.84 13.84 -15.25
N ALA A 565 33.95 14.49 -14.86
CA ALA A 565 35.18 14.56 -15.65
C ALA A 565 36.04 13.27 -15.57
N ALA A 566 35.86 12.46 -14.52
CA ALA A 566 36.51 11.16 -14.34
C ALA A 566 35.72 10.03 -15.03
N ASP A 567 34.44 9.87 -14.69
CA ASP A 567 33.48 9.00 -15.36
C ASP A 567 32.21 9.76 -15.79
N ALA A 568 32.03 9.87 -17.10
CA ALA A 568 30.86 10.50 -17.69
C ALA A 568 29.57 9.64 -17.56
N PHE A 569 29.67 8.39 -17.09
CA PHE A 569 28.49 7.59 -16.73
C PHE A 569 27.65 8.27 -15.64
N CYS A 570 28.33 8.78 -14.60
CA CYS A 570 27.72 9.38 -13.41
C CYS A 570 26.80 10.57 -13.71
N CYS A 571 27.04 11.27 -14.83
CA CYS A 571 26.33 12.50 -15.18
C CYS A 571 25.58 12.42 -16.52
N MET A 572 25.51 11.22 -17.12
CA MET A 572 24.74 10.96 -18.34
C MET A 572 23.83 9.74 -18.24
N THR A 573 24.02 8.87 -17.25
CA THR A 573 23.28 7.60 -17.13
C THR A 573 22.67 7.42 -15.75
N ASP A 574 23.48 7.34 -14.69
CA ASP A 574 23.04 7.06 -13.32
C ASP A 574 24.17 7.39 -12.34
N TRP A 575 23.86 7.81 -11.11
CA TRP A 575 24.83 8.00 -10.04
C TRP A 575 24.82 6.79 -9.11
N ASP A 576 25.57 5.73 -9.49
CA ASP A 576 25.59 4.46 -8.77
C ASP A 576 26.68 4.37 -7.69
N ALA A 577 26.78 3.22 -7.00
CA ALA A 577 27.80 2.98 -5.96
C ALA A 577 29.26 3.19 -6.44
N THR A 578 29.53 3.11 -7.75
CA THR A 578 30.82 3.47 -8.33
C THR A 578 31.01 4.99 -8.31
N CYS A 579 29.98 5.76 -8.67
CA CYS A 579 29.99 7.22 -8.64
C CYS A 579 30.16 7.76 -7.22
N VAL A 580 29.46 7.18 -6.24
CA VAL A 580 29.67 7.46 -4.81
C VAL A 580 31.11 7.14 -4.37
N GLY A 581 31.64 5.97 -4.78
CA GLY A 581 33.03 5.59 -4.51
C GLY A 581 34.08 6.46 -5.21
N GLU A 582 33.74 7.08 -6.35
CA GLU A 582 34.55 8.08 -7.04
C GLU A 582 34.46 9.44 -6.36
N ALA A 583 33.28 9.89 -5.92
CA ALA A 583 33.13 11.09 -5.08
C ALA A 583 33.96 11.00 -3.79
N ASP A 584 33.96 9.83 -3.15
CA ASP A 584 34.84 9.53 -2.02
C ASP A 584 36.33 9.62 -2.41
N SER A 585 36.72 8.93 -3.48
CA SER A 585 38.12 8.81 -3.89
C SER A 585 38.74 10.08 -4.47
N ILE A 586 37.93 10.94 -5.09
CA ILE A 586 38.33 12.16 -5.80
C ILE A 586 38.22 13.37 -4.86
N CYS A 587 37.04 13.56 -4.26
CA CYS A 587 36.70 14.74 -3.47
C CYS A 587 36.98 14.55 -1.98
N GLY A 588 36.97 13.31 -1.47
CA GLY A 588 37.14 12.98 -0.05
C GLY A 588 35.93 13.33 0.82
N ILE A 589 34.80 13.71 0.22
CA ILE A 589 33.62 14.20 0.95
C ILE A 589 32.82 13.08 1.62
N CYS A 590 32.81 11.87 1.03
CA CYS A 590 32.09 10.72 1.59
C CYS A 590 32.88 9.98 2.69
N THR A 591 34.14 10.37 2.98
CA THR A 591 34.94 9.77 4.06
C THR A 591 34.55 10.27 5.46
N ALA A 592 33.26 10.19 5.81
CA ALA A 592 32.77 10.48 7.16
C ALA A 592 31.47 9.72 7.56
N GLY A 593 31.36 8.43 7.25
CA GLY A 593 30.56 7.50 8.05
C GLY A 593 29.04 7.73 8.10
N GLY A 594 28.41 7.82 6.92
CA GLY A 594 26.97 7.62 6.77
C GLY A 594 26.68 6.21 6.28
N CYS A 595 25.75 5.51 6.92
CA CYS A 595 25.17 4.29 6.38
C CYS A 595 24.10 4.61 5.33
N ALA A 596 23.80 3.66 4.44
CA ALA A 596 22.84 3.85 3.34
C ALA A 596 21.42 4.21 3.81
N HIS A 597 21.14 4.01 5.10
CA HIS A 597 20.12 4.66 5.89
C HIS A 597 20.55 4.65 7.37
N ASP A 598 19.82 5.37 8.21
CA ASP A 598 19.96 5.39 9.67
C ASP A 598 19.85 3.97 10.29
N GLU A 599 20.79 3.62 11.18
CA GLU A 599 20.91 2.29 11.79
C GLU A 599 19.78 1.96 12.78
N CYS A 600 19.08 2.98 13.29
CA CYS A 600 17.90 2.85 14.15
C CYS A 600 16.62 2.63 13.34
N GLN A 601 16.69 2.60 12.00
CA GLN A 601 15.57 2.34 11.10
C GLN A 601 15.77 1.05 10.30
N THR A 602 14.67 0.39 9.94
CA THR A 602 14.70 -0.83 9.10
C THR A 602 14.84 -0.47 7.62
N GLY A 603 15.67 -1.19 6.87
CA GLY A 603 15.88 -0.93 5.44
C GLY A 603 16.59 -2.07 4.71
N GLY A 604 17.34 -1.71 3.67
CA GLY A 604 18.21 -2.64 2.93
C GLY A 604 19.40 -3.11 3.79
N PRO A 605 20.22 -4.06 3.33
CA PRO A 605 21.42 -4.43 4.06
C PRO A 605 22.40 -3.25 4.11
N LEU A 606 22.93 -2.94 5.29
CA LEU A 606 23.96 -1.90 5.46
C LEU A 606 25.36 -2.45 5.19
N ASP A 607 26.24 -1.62 4.61
CA ASP A 607 27.62 -2.02 4.34
C ASP A 607 28.44 -2.13 5.63
N ALA A 608 29.11 -3.27 5.82
CA ALA A 608 30.03 -3.47 6.93
C ALA A 608 31.19 -2.45 6.84
N GLY A 609 31.21 -1.51 7.79
CA GLY A 609 32.16 -0.40 7.85
C GLY A 609 31.58 0.97 7.49
N CYS A 610 30.28 1.09 7.17
CA CYS A 610 29.64 2.41 7.00
C CYS A 610 29.57 3.20 8.33
N SER A 611 29.52 2.52 9.46
CA SER A 611 29.71 3.11 10.79
C SER A 611 30.26 2.10 11.80
N ASP A 612 30.74 2.57 12.96
CA ASP A 612 31.10 1.71 14.10
C ASP A 612 29.88 0.88 14.61
N CYS A 613 28.65 1.36 14.38
CA CYS A 613 27.42 0.63 14.68
C CYS A 613 27.21 -0.53 13.70
N ALA A 614 27.19 -0.23 12.39
CA ALA A 614 27.05 -1.24 11.36
C ALA A 614 28.14 -2.32 11.49
N ASP A 615 29.41 -1.95 11.66
CA ASP A 615 30.50 -2.92 11.88
C ASP A 615 30.26 -3.86 13.09
N ALA A 616 29.66 -3.34 14.17
CA ALA A 616 29.31 -4.16 15.34
C ALA A 616 28.15 -5.12 15.03
N ILE A 617 27.06 -4.62 14.42
CA ILE A 617 25.88 -5.44 14.10
C ILE A 617 26.21 -6.48 13.01
N CYS A 618 26.89 -6.09 11.92
CA CYS A 618 27.38 -7.03 10.89
C CYS A 618 28.31 -8.11 11.46
N GLY A 619 29.04 -7.80 12.53
CA GLY A 619 29.98 -8.70 13.19
C GLY A 619 29.30 -9.79 14.03
N ASP A 620 28.18 -9.46 14.66
CA ASP A 620 27.38 -10.39 15.48
C ASP A 620 26.28 -11.09 14.66
N ASP A 621 25.63 -10.39 13.73
CA ASP A 621 24.62 -10.91 12.80
C ASP A 621 24.90 -10.51 11.34
N PRO A 622 25.57 -11.39 10.56
CA PRO A 622 25.87 -11.13 9.15
C PRO A 622 24.66 -10.94 8.23
N PHE A 623 23.46 -11.36 8.64
CA PHE A 623 22.23 -11.19 7.85
C PHE A 623 21.92 -9.71 7.59
N CYS A 624 22.16 -8.87 8.61
CA CYS A 624 21.94 -7.42 8.57
C CYS A 624 22.71 -6.69 7.45
N CYS A 625 23.76 -7.33 6.93
CA CYS A 625 24.72 -6.71 6.01
C CYS A 625 24.98 -7.57 4.76
N THR A 626 24.18 -8.62 4.56
CA THR A 626 24.19 -9.43 3.33
C THR A 626 22.81 -9.68 2.74
N ASP A 627 21.75 -9.53 3.53
CA ASP A 627 20.37 -9.77 3.12
C ASP A 627 19.46 -8.55 3.37
N GLN A 628 19.24 -8.13 4.63
CA GLN A 628 18.28 -7.06 5.02
C GLN A 628 18.62 -6.48 6.41
N TRP A 629 18.50 -5.16 6.61
CA TRP A 629 18.54 -4.54 7.95
C TRP A 629 17.13 -4.48 8.54
N ASP A 630 16.70 -5.57 9.18
CA ASP A 630 15.33 -5.73 9.70
C ASP A 630 15.15 -5.27 11.16
N SER A 631 13.96 -5.51 11.74
CA SER A 631 13.66 -5.10 13.12
C SER A 631 14.49 -5.85 14.18
N ALA A 632 15.08 -7.00 13.87
CA ALA A 632 16.07 -7.65 14.73
C ALA A 632 17.43 -6.96 14.62
N CYS A 633 17.83 -6.45 13.45
CA CYS A 633 19.01 -5.60 13.30
C CYS A 633 18.87 -4.28 14.10
N VAL A 634 17.73 -3.59 13.98
CA VAL A 634 17.42 -2.38 14.77
C VAL A 634 17.37 -2.68 16.28
N THR A 635 16.75 -3.80 16.70
CA THR A 635 16.76 -4.20 18.12
C THR A 635 18.19 -4.41 18.62
N GLN A 636 19.05 -5.06 17.83
CA GLN A 636 20.46 -5.25 18.18
C GLN A 636 21.21 -3.90 18.23
N ALA A 637 20.89 -2.95 17.33
CA ALA A 637 21.44 -1.59 17.38
C ALA A 637 21.09 -0.85 18.69
N THR A 638 19.84 -0.92 19.18
CA THR A 638 19.44 -0.32 20.47
C THR A 638 20.13 -0.93 21.69
N ASP A 639 20.60 -2.17 21.62
CA ASP A 639 21.39 -2.81 22.70
C ASP A 639 22.91 -2.45 22.62
N VAL A 640 23.36 -1.83 21.52
CA VAL A 640 24.77 -1.47 21.28
C VAL A 640 24.99 0.02 21.50
N ALA A 641 25.66 0.36 22.61
CA ALA A 641 25.93 1.74 23.02
C ALA A 641 26.81 2.60 22.06
N ALA A 642 27.25 2.04 20.93
CA ALA A 642 27.92 2.78 19.85
C ALA A 642 26.95 3.28 18.77
N CYS A 643 25.72 2.75 18.73
CA CYS A 643 24.70 3.06 17.71
C CYS A 643 23.89 4.33 18.00
N GLY A 644 23.75 4.74 19.26
CA GLY A 644 23.01 5.96 19.61
C GLY A 644 21.48 5.87 19.56
N CYS A 645 20.95 4.70 19.16
CA CYS A 645 19.56 4.28 19.37
C CYS A 645 19.28 3.97 20.86
#